data_AF-A0A837HD79-F1
#
_entry.id   AF-A0A837HD79-F1
#
_cell.length_a   1.000
_cell.length_b   1.000
_cell.length_c   1.000
_cell.angle_alpha   90.00
_cell.angle_beta   90.00
_cell.angle_gamma   90.00
#
_symmetry.space_group_name_H-M   'P 1'
#
loop_
_entity.id
_entity.type
_entity.pdbx_description
1 polymer ?
#
loop_
_entity_poly.entity_id
_entity_poly.type
_entity_poly.pdbx_seq_one_letter_code
_entity_poly.pdbx_strand_id
1 'polypeptide(L)'
;MAQDNNQIRVPPHSVEAEQSVLGALLLDKDAVIAVADFLLSEDFYDERHKEIYEAMLSLFEERSPVDVLTVTEKLKKNKNLKKIGGASYLTDVANKVPTAAHVEHYGKIVKDLAVKRALMKAASRLLDFSTDEGVSSAELLDKAESEVFSLTQKHLTKAFTSVRDTLAESFDRLDELHKQGEGLRGISTGFETLDNALAGLQKSNLIILAARPSIGKTSFALGIAQNAAVVDKKNVGFFSLEMSKEELVDRLLVAQADIDAWRLKTGKLTEDDFTKLSNAMGILAEASLYIDDTPALSILEMRTKARRLQVEHGLDLIIVDYLQLARSRNLENRVQEVSEISQGLKNLARELKVPVLALSQLSRGVEQRGTRKPQLSDLRESGCLLGNSLITLYPSGKRVRIDSLIGKNNLQVSTLNSNLKLEESIITKVFFSGIKKVYKLVLKSGREITASANHKFLKLNNWIRLDELKIGDRLAIPRILSVIGKANISNDKLIVLAHMIGDGCYVKRQPIHYTNSDMKLISIVKKAAVKEFSITPRIVKQENWYHLYLSASERLARGKRNPLVKWLDEELGVYGQHSREKIIPDQIFELNSKKIKLFLKHLWATDGCIHTQIGKKSKVSVYYASGNKDLIKQVQHLLLRLGIISKIGKTSKVGYEDIWNVYVQGKIEQLKFLHDIGCVGNKKEQVKKAINFLENITENPNNDVIPKEIWDYIKILLKQNNITTREFHKRMNWAYSGTQRYENGIGRNRLLSIYKELKNQELRKFAQSDIYWDEVRSIEFQGIKKVYDATVPKNANFVANDIIVHNSIEQDSDVVMFLWREDEDNNENIVLDIAKHRNGPLASVPLFFKGDRIKFYPRDTKHTK
;
A
#
# COMPACT_ATOMS: atom_id res chain seq x y z
N MET A 1 -44.92 30.67 -35.55
CA MET A 1 -44.20 30.29 -36.77
C MET A 1 -42.73 30.12 -36.41
N ALA A 2 -42.27 28.88 -36.31
CA ALA A 2 -40.85 28.53 -36.43
C ALA A 2 -40.82 27.33 -37.37
N GLN A 3 -40.44 27.58 -38.62
CA GLN A 3 -40.28 26.57 -39.66
C GLN A 3 -39.02 25.72 -39.41
N ASP A 4 -39.12 24.46 -39.85
CA ASP A 4 -38.09 23.61 -40.46
C ASP A 4 -36.77 23.31 -39.74
N ASN A 5 -36.56 22.02 -39.46
CA ASN A 5 -35.67 21.16 -40.26
C ASN A 5 -35.44 19.84 -39.51
N ASN A 6 -36.25 18.82 -39.80
CA ASN A 6 -35.89 17.43 -39.48
C ASN A 6 -34.91 16.91 -40.54
N GLN A 7 -33.85 17.69 -40.83
CA GLN A 7 -32.70 17.21 -41.58
C GLN A 7 -32.03 16.14 -40.71
N ILE A 8 -31.91 14.93 -41.26
CA ILE A 8 -31.05 13.87 -40.69
C ILE A 8 -29.67 14.50 -40.47
N ARG A 9 -29.34 14.82 -39.22
CA ARG A 9 -28.04 15.43 -38.87
C ARG A 9 -26.96 14.37 -39.04
N VAL A 10 -26.35 14.34 -40.20
CA VAL A 10 -25.17 13.50 -40.45
C VAL A 10 -24.01 14.06 -39.59
N PRO A 11 -23.26 13.21 -38.85
CA PRO A 11 -22.12 13.67 -38.06
C PRO A 11 -21.11 14.44 -38.94
N PRO A 12 -20.44 15.50 -38.43
CA PRO A 12 -19.46 16.26 -39.20
C PRO A 12 -18.34 15.37 -39.75
N HIS A 13 -18.17 15.35 -41.07
CA HIS A 13 -17.17 14.56 -41.77
C HIS A 13 -16.82 15.20 -43.12
N SER A 14 -15.67 14.83 -43.69
CA SER A 14 -15.27 15.23 -45.03
C SER A 14 -14.53 14.07 -45.68
N VAL A 15 -15.26 13.33 -46.53
CA VAL A 15 -14.70 12.18 -47.25
C VAL A 15 -13.58 12.61 -48.18
N GLU A 16 -13.69 13.81 -48.76
CA GLU A 16 -12.68 14.40 -49.65
C GLU A 16 -11.37 14.68 -48.92
N ALA A 17 -11.42 15.24 -47.71
CA ALA A 17 -10.23 15.47 -46.89
C ALA A 17 -9.60 14.14 -46.46
N GLU A 18 -10.40 13.15 -46.08
CA GLU A 18 -9.91 11.81 -45.72
C GLU A 18 -9.23 11.12 -46.93
N GLN A 19 -9.83 11.17 -48.12
CA GLN A 19 -9.22 10.65 -49.35
C GLN A 19 -7.94 11.40 -49.70
N SER A 20 -7.91 12.72 -49.46
CA SER A 20 -6.72 13.56 -49.69
C SER A 20 -5.56 13.20 -48.78
N VAL A 21 -5.83 12.91 -47.50
CA VAL A 21 -4.82 12.40 -46.57
C VAL A 21 -4.30 11.05 -47.01
N LEU A 22 -5.20 10.07 -47.24
CA LEU A 22 -4.79 8.72 -47.62
C LEU A 22 -4.04 8.66 -48.95
N GLY A 23 -4.47 9.42 -49.95
CA GLY A 23 -3.77 9.46 -51.24
C GLY A 23 -2.42 10.17 -51.15
N ALA A 24 -2.29 11.23 -50.36
CA ALA A 24 -0.98 11.86 -50.11
C ALA A 24 0.01 10.88 -49.46
N LEU A 25 -0.45 10.06 -48.51
CA LEU A 25 0.36 9.02 -47.85
C LEU A 25 0.80 7.89 -48.78
N LEU A 26 0.04 7.63 -49.86
CA LEU A 26 0.38 6.64 -50.89
C LEU A 26 1.35 7.19 -51.95
N LEU A 27 1.40 8.51 -52.12
CA LEU A 27 2.23 9.19 -53.12
C LEU A 27 3.59 9.62 -52.57
N ASP A 28 3.64 10.05 -51.31
CA ASP A 28 4.85 10.51 -50.64
C ASP A 28 5.10 9.75 -49.34
N LYS A 29 6.25 9.09 -49.27
CA LYS A 29 6.71 8.31 -48.12
C LYS A 29 6.91 9.15 -46.86
N ASP A 30 7.23 10.45 -47.00
CA ASP A 30 7.54 11.34 -45.88
C ASP A 30 6.27 12.01 -45.33
N ALA A 31 5.15 11.97 -46.07
CA ALA A 31 3.86 12.52 -45.67
C ALA A 31 3.29 11.87 -44.40
N VAL A 32 3.62 10.61 -44.13
CA VAL A 32 3.18 9.88 -42.92
C VAL A 32 3.69 10.56 -41.66
N ILE A 33 4.93 11.06 -41.68
CA ILE A 33 5.58 11.72 -40.55
C ILE A 33 4.81 12.99 -40.16
N ALA A 34 4.32 13.73 -41.16
CA ALA A 34 3.64 15.00 -40.94
C ALA A 34 2.28 14.86 -40.24
N VAL A 35 1.62 13.70 -40.32
CA VAL A 35 0.28 13.49 -39.75
C VAL A 35 0.21 12.47 -38.62
N ALA A 36 1.16 11.53 -38.54
CA ALA A 36 1.16 10.47 -37.52
C ALA A 36 1.22 11.01 -36.08
N ASP A 37 1.77 12.22 -35.87
CA ASP A 37 1.90 12.83 -34.55
C ASP A 37 0.55 13.26 -33.93
N PHE A 38 -0.46 13.55 -34.76
CA PHE A 38 -1.72 14.12 -34.26
C PHE A 38 -3.00 13.44 -34.77
N LEU A 39 -2.91 12.62 -35.83
CA LEU A 39 -4.04 11.93 -36.44
C LEU A 39 -4.03 10.44 -36.09
N LEU A 40 -5.15 9.93 -35.59
CA LEU A 40 -5.36 8.53 -35.23
C LEU A 40 -6.30 7.84 -36.24
N SER A 41 -6.27 6.51 -36.32
CA SER A 41 -7.17 5.77 -37.22
C SER A 41 -8.64 6.02 -36.89
N GLU A 42 -9.00 6.22 -35.62
CA GLU A 42 -10.37 6.51 -35.21
C GLU A 42 -10.85 7.92 -35.58
N ASP A 43 -9.96 8.82 -36.01
CA ASP A 43 -10.31 10.16 -36.47
C ASP A 43 -10.95 10.16 -37.87
N PHE A 44 -10.85 9.06 -38.63
CA PHE A 44 -11.54 8.92 -39.91
C PHE A 44 -13.01 8.56 -39.69
N TYR A 45 -13.92 9.12 -40.49
CA TYR A 45 -15.35 8.81 -40.42
C TYR A 45 -15.69 7.53 -41.18
N ASP A 46 -15.14 7.35 -42.38
CA ASP A 46 -15.38 6.16 -43.20
C ASP A 46 -14.59 4.97 -42.66
N GLU A 47 -15.27 3.87 -42.33
CA GLU A 47 -14.65 2.64 -41.84
C GLU A 47 -13.57 2.10 -42.79
N ARG A 48 -13.73 2.30 -44.10
CA ARG A 48 -12.71 1.89 -45.08
C ARG A 48 -11.41 2.67 -44.89
N HIS A 49 -11.53 3.96 -44.62
CA HIS A 49 -10.38 4.84 -44.43
C HIS A 49 -9.64 4.55 -43.12
N LYS A 50 -10.37 4.21 -42.05
CA LYS A 50 -9.78 3.77 -40.77
C LYS A 50 -8.85 2.59 -40.97
N GLU A 51 -9.36 1.55 -41.63
CA GLU A 51 -8.64 0.31 -41.91
C GLU A 51 -7.43 0.53 -42.83
N ILE A 52 -7.55 1.42 -43.81
CA ILE A 52 -6.45 1.80 -44.70
C ILE A 52 -5.36 2.55 -43.90
N TYR A 53 -5.74 3.54 -43.10
CA TYR A 53 -4.78 4.33 -42.30
C TYR A 53 -4.07 3.47 -41.24
N GLU A 54 -4.79 2.57 -40.57
CA GLU A 54 -4.20 1.63 -39.62
C GLU A 54 -3.17 0.71 -40.29
N ALA A 55 -3.46 0.22 -41.50
CA ALA A 55 -2.50 -0.57 -42.27
C ALA A 55 -1.26 0.25 -42.67
N MET A 56 -1.43 1.53 -43.03
CA MET A 56 -0.32 2.45 -43.33
C MET A 56 0.56 2.72 -42.11
N LEU A 57 -0.04 3.01 -40.95
CA LEU A 57 0.70 3.21 -39.70
C LEU A 57 1.49 1.94 -39.32
N SER A 58 0.87 0.76 -39.41
CA SER A 58 1.55 -0.50 -39.12
C SER A 58 2.74 -0.77 -40.05
N LEU A 59 2.63 -0.45 -41.34
CA LEU A 59 3.74 -0.56 -42.29
C LEU A 59 4.85 0.45 -41.97
N PHE A 60 4.49 1.66 -41.58
CA PHE A 60 5.44 2.69 -41.16
C PHE A 60 6.20 2.29 -39.88
N GLU A 61 5.52 1.73 -38.88
CA GLU A 61 6.13 1.17 -37.65
C GLU A 61 7.09 0.01 -37.97
N GLU A 62 6.72 -0.84 -38.93
CA GLU A 62 7.55 -1.93 -39.46
C GLU A 62 8.68 -1.43 -40.39
N ARG A 63 8.84 -0.10 -40.54
CA ARG A 63 9.81 0.56 -41.43
C ARG A 63 9.74 0.08 -42.88
N SER A 64 8.55 -0.32 -43.32
CA SER A 64 8.26 -0.72 -44.69
C SER A 64 7.71 0.46 -45.49
N PRO A 65 7.98 0.56 -46.81
CA PRO A 65 7.44 1.64 -47.62
C PRO A 65 5.91 1.58 -47.64
N VAL A 66 5.28 2.75 -47.53
CA VAL A 66 3.82 2.90 -47.59
C VAL A 66 3.46 3.30 -49.02
N ASP A 67 3.00 2.33 -49.81
CA ASP A 67 2.55 2.53 -51.18
C ASP A 67 1.33 1.65 -51.48
N VAL A 68 0.73 1.80 -52.66
CA VAL A 68 -0.48 1.06 -53.05
C VAL A 68 -0.27 -0.46 -52.98
N LEU A 69 0.92 -0.96 -53.33
CA LEU A 69 1.21 -2.38 -53.34
C LEU A 69 1.35 -2.92 -51.92
N THR A 70 2.19 -2.30 -51.09
CA THR A 70 2.45 -2.76 -49.72
C THR A 70 1.22 -2.67 -48.83
N VAL A 71 0.43 -1.60 -48.97
CA VAL A 71 -0.85 -1.44 -48.26
C VAL A 71 -1.85 -2.51 -48.70
N THR A 72 -1.91 -2.83 -50.00
CA THR A 72 -2.76 -3.93 -50.52
C THR A 72 -2.38 -5.28 -49.92
N GLU A 73 -1.08 -5.61 -49.86
CA GLU A 73 -0.61 -6.86 -49.28
C GLU A 73 -0.91 -6.94 -47.77
N LYS A 74 -0.68 -5.85 -47.04
CA LYS A 74 -0.98 -5.76 -45.61
C LYS A 74 -2.47 -5.96 -45.33
N LEU A 75 -3.34 -5.28 -46.08
CA LEU A 75 -4.80 -5.42 -45.97
C LEU A 75 -5.29 -6.81 -46.38
N LYS A 76 -4.61 -7.47 -47.33
CA LYS A 76 -4.90 -8.86 -47.72
C LYS A 76 -4.53 -9.83 -46.60
N LYS A 77 -3.37 -9.64 -45.96
CA LYS A 77 -2.92 -10.43 -44.79
C LYS A 77 -3.88 -10.27 -43.61
N ASN A 78 -4.39 -9.06 -43.38
CA ASN A 78 -5.35 -8.74 -42.32
C ASN A 78 -6.81 -9.11 -42.68
N LYS A 79 -7.07 -9.70 -43.87
CA LYS A 79 -8.40 -10.08 -44.38
C LYS A 79 -9.40 -8.91 -44.54
N ASN A 80 -8.92 -7.68 -44.60
CA ASN A 80 -9.75 -6.47 -44.73
C ASN A 80 -9.80 -5.91 -46.18
N LEU A 81 -8.97 -6.41 -47.11
CA LEU A 81 -8.91 -5.93 -48.50
C LEU A 81 -10.28 -5.95 -49.24
N LYS A 82 -11.11 -6.96 -49.01
CA LYS A 82 -12.46 -7.02 -49.61
C LYS A 82 -13.41 -5.96 -49.03
N LYS A 83 -13.25 -5.59 -47.75
CA LYS A 83 -14.12 -4.62 -47.06
C LYS A 83 -13.89 -3.19 -47.55
N ILE A 84 -12.65 -2.86 -47.94
CA ILE A 84 -12.30 -1.52 -48.41
C ILE A 84 -12.62 -1.26 -49.89
N GLY A 85 -13.14 -2.26 -50.63
CA GLY A 85 -13.42 -2.15 -52.07
C GLY A 85 -12.32 -2.67 -52.98
N GLY A 86 -11.34 -3.41 -52.44
CA GLY A 86 -10.24 -4.00 -53.21
C GLY A 86 -9.12 -3.02 -53.56
N ALA A 87 -8.13 -3.50 -54.32
CA ALA A 87 -6.97 -2.70 -54.72
C ALA A 87 -7.35 -1.52 -55.63
N SER A 88 -8.44 -1.63 -56.40
CA SER A 88 -8.95 -0.55 -57.24
C SER A 88 -9.30 0.70 -56.43
N TYR A 89 -9.86 0.54 -55.23
CA TYR A 89 -10.21 1.69 -54.39
C TYR A 89 -8.97 2.47 -53.92
N LEU A 90 -7.87 1.78 -53.59
CA LEU A 90 -6.61 2.43 -53.20
C LEU A 90 -6.01 3.22 -54.36
N THR A 91 -6.06 2.67 -55.57
CA THR A 91 -5.62 3.37 -56.79
C THR A 91 -6.48 4.61 -57.06
N ASP A 92 -7.80 4.51 -56.88
CA ASP A 92 -8.71 5.64 -57.05
C ASP A 92 -8.44 6.75 -56.03
N VAL A 93 -8.14 6.39 -54.77
CA VAL A 93 -7.79 7.34 -53.71
C VAL A 93 -6.46 8.02 -54.02
N ALA A 94 -5.44 7.29 -54.48
CA ALA A 94 -4.16 7.85 -54.89
C ALA A 94 -4.30 8.86 -56.05
N ASN A 95 -5.18 8.58 -57.01
CA ASN A 95 -5.41 9.45 -58.18
C ASN A 95 -6.23 10.71 -57.90
N LYS A 96 -6.94 10.78 -56.76
CA LYS A 96 -7.78 11.94 -56.40
C LYS A 96 -7.02 13.10 -55.78
N VAL A 97 -5.77 12.88 -55.36
CA VAL A 97 -5.00 13.89 -54.60
C VAL A 97 -4.13 14.70 -55.55
N PRO A 98 -4.32 16.03 -55.64
CA PRO A 98 -3.54 16.86 -56.57
C PRO A 98 -2.07 17.04 -56.17
N THR A 99 -1.78 17.04 -54.85
CA THR A 99 -0.41 17.17 -54.31
C THR A 99 -0.33 16.64 -52.88
N ALA A 100 0.79 15.98 -52.54
CA ALA A 100 1.07 15.52 -51.18
C ALA A 100 1.50 16.67 -50.23
N ALA A 101 1.87 17.84 -50.77
CA ALA A 101 2.43 18.95 -50.00
C ALA A 101 1.47 19.55 -48.93
N HIS A 102 0.16 19.32 -49.05
CA HIS A 102 -0.86 19.86 -48.14
C HIS A 102 -1.46 18.81 -47.19
N VAL A 103 -0.82 17.64 -47.05
CA VAL A 103 -1.30 16.53 -46.21
C VAL A 103 -1.58 16.95 -44.76
N GLU A 104 -0.75 17.82 -44.18
CA GLU A 104 -0.93 18.31 -42.81
C GLU A 104 -2.21 19.15 -42.67
N HIS A 105 -2.53 19.97 -43.68
CA HIS A 105 -3.75 20.78 -43.70
C HIS A 105 -5.00 19.89 -43.79
N TYR A 106 -5.00 18.91 -44.70
CA TYR A 106 -6.11 17.95 -44.80
C TYR A 106 -6.24 17.09 -43.54
N GLY A 107 -5.12 16.68 -42.95
CA GLY A 107 -5.08 15.98 -41.66
C GLY A 107 -5.72 16.79 -40.54
N LYS A 108 -5.43 18.09 -40.44
CA LYS A 108 -6.07 19.00 -39.47
C LYS A 108 -7.58 19.10 -39.69
N ILE A 109 -8.05 19.17 -40.93
CA ILE A 109 -9.49 19.17 -41.25
C ILE A 109 -10.15 17.87 -40.75
N VAL A 110 -9.56 16.71 -41.03
CA VAL A 110 -10.08 15.41 -40.54
C VAL A 110 -10.10 15.39 -39.01
N LYS A 111 -9.03 15.86 -38.37
CA LYS A 111 -8.91 15.94 -36.92
C LYS A 111 -10.00 16.84 -36.32
N ASP A 112 -10.17 18.06 -36.81
CA ASP A 112 -11.17 19.01 -36.32
C ASP A 112 -12.60 18.45 -36.44
N LEU A 113 -12.90 17.77 -37.54
CA LEU A 113 -14.19 17.11 -37.72
C LEU A 113 -14.36 15.92 -36.75
N ALA A 114 -13.29 15.17 -36.46
CA ALA A 114 -13.31 14.12 -35.44
C ALA A 114 -13.56 14.68 -34.03
N VAL A 115 -12.96 15.82 -33.68
CA VAL A 115 -13.23 16.52 -32.41
C VAL A 115 -14.71 16.90 -32.31
N LYS A 116 -15.27 17.47 -33.37
CA LYS A 116 -16.70 17.83 -33.42
C LYS A 116 -17.59 16.60 -33.23
N ARG A 117 -17.26 15.46 -33.86
CA ARG A 117 -17.99 14.19 -33.65
C ARG A 117 -17.86 13.68 -32.21
N ALA A 118 -16.67 13.74 -31.62
CA ALA A 118 -16.45 13.33 -30.23
C ALA A 118 -17.24 14.20 -29.24
N LEU A 119 -17.28 15.52 -29.47
CA LEU A 119 -18.08 16.46 -28.69
C LEU A 119 -19.58 16.18 -28.81
N MET A 120 -20.09 15.91 -30.02
CA MET A 120 -21.49 15.52 -30.21
C MET A 120 -21.84 14.22 -29.48
N LYS A 121 -20.94 13.22 -29.49
CA LYS A 121 -21.14 11.96 -28.78
C LYS A 121 -21.17 12.15 -27.27
N ALA A 122 -20.30 12.99 -26.73
CA ALA A 122 -20.32 13.36 -25.32
C ALA A 122 -21.62 14.10 -24.96
N ALA A 123 -22.03 15.10 -25.76
CA ALA A 123 -23.28 15.82 -25.55
C ALA A 123 -24.51 14.89 -25.54
N SER A 124 -24.54 13.88 -26.42
CA SER A 124 -25.60 12.85 -26.42
C SER A 124 -25.61 12.03 -25.13
N ARG A 125 -24.45 11.61 -24.62
CA ARG A 125 -24.37 10.88 -23.34
C ARG A 125 -24.79 11.73 -22.15
N LEU A 126 -24.45 13.03 -22.17
CA LEU A 126 -24.90 13.96 -21.13
C LEU A 126 -26.41 14.12 -21.14
N LEU A 127 -27.00 14.17 -22.34
CA LEU A 127 -28.46 14.17 -22.48
C LEU A 127 -29.06 12.88 -21.91
N ASP A 128 -28.51 11.72 -22.25
CA ASP A 128 -28.96 10.43 -21.72
C ASP A 128 -28.88 10.39 -20.18
N PHE A 129 -27.77 10.85 -19.59
CA PHE A 129 -27.61 10.95 -18.15
C PHE A 129 -28.59 11.93 -17.51
N SER A 130 -28.91 13.04 -18.18
CA SER A 130 -29.87 14.03 -17.67
C SER A 130 -31.32 13.54 -17.67
N THR A 131 -31.63 12.55 -18.50
CA THR A 131 -32.96 11.92 -18.58
C THR A 131 -33.14 10.71 -17.65
N ASP A 132 -32.07 10.26 -16.99
CA ASP A 132 -32.11 9.11 -16.06
C ASP A 132 -32.50 9.57 -14.64
N GLU A 133 -33.74 9.30 -14.23
CA GLU A 133 -34.28 9.66 -12.91
C GLU A 133 -33.57 8.96 -11.72
N GLY A 134 -32.74 7.94 -11.99
CA GLY A 134 -31.98 7.22 -10.96
C GLY A 134 -30.66 7.87 -10.53
N VAL A 135 -30.24 8.95 -11.19
CA VAL A 135 -28.93 9.61 -10.94
C VAL A 135 -29.14 10.90 -10.14
N SER A 136 -28.42 11.05 -9.03
CA SER A 136 -28.48 12.28 -8.23
C SER A 136 -27.87 13.47 -8.99
N SER A 137 -28.31 14.70 -8.69
CA SER A 137 -27.78 15.91 -9.34
C SER A 137 -26.27 16.09 -9.16
N ALA A 138 -25.71 15.66 -8.02
CA ALA A 138 -24.27 15.67 -7.76
C ALA A 138 -23.51 14.65 -8.63
N GLU A 139 -24.04 13.42 -8.76
CA GLU A 139 -23.45 12.39 -9.63
C GLU A 139 -23.57 12.75 -11.12
N LEU A 140 -24.64 13.44 -11.51
CA LEU A 140 -24.82 13.95 -12.87
C LEU A 140 -23.75 14.99 -13.21
N LEU A 141 -23.48 15.93 -12.30
CA LEU A 141 -22.41 16.93 -12.46
C LEU A 141 -21.02 16.28 -12.54
N ASP A 142 -20.74 15.29 -11.70
CA ASP A 142 -19.48 14.53 -11.75
C ASP A 142 -19.29 13.80 -13.09
N LYS A 143 -20.32 13.10 -13.57
CA LYS A 143 -20.31 12.42 -14.87
C LYS A 143 -20.13 13.41 -16.01
N ALA A 144 -20.77 14.58 -15.91
CA ALA A 144 -20.64 15.64 -16.90
C ALA A 144 -19.22 16.21 -16.97
N GLU A 145 -18.65 16.51 -15.81
CA GLU A 145 -17.27 16.98 -15.71
C GLU A 145 -16.29 15.93 -16.25
N SER A 146 -16.47 14.65 -15.89
CA SER A 146 -15.61 13.56 -16.36
C SER A 146 -15.68 13.34 -17.88
N GLU A 147 -16.86 13.40 -18.50
CA GLU A 147 -17.01 13.23 -19.96
C GLU A 147 -16.36 14.39 -20.72
N VAL A 148 -16.63 15.64 -20.31
CA VAL A 148 -16.00 16.84 -20.90
C VAL A 148 -14.49 16.84 -20.69
N PHE A 149 -14.02 16.37 -19.53
CA PHE A 149 -12.60 16.28 -19.21
C PHE A 149 -11.87 15.21 -20.03
N SER A 150 -12.51 14.06 -20.30
CA SER A 150 -11.91 13.01 -21.14
C SER A 150 -11.64 13.49 -22.58
N LEU A 151 -12.50 14.37 -23.11
CA LEU A 151 -12.31 15.01 -24.41
C LEU A 151 -11.10 15.94 -24.42
N THR A 152 -10.91 16.73 -23.37
CA THR A 152 -9.75 17.64 -23.24
C THR A 152 -8.44 16.89 -23.01
N GLN A 153 -8.45 15.77 -22.27
CA GLN A 153 -7.24 14.95 -22.08
C GLN A 153 -6.78 14.23 -23.35
N LYS A 154 -7.69 13.74 -24.20
CA LYS A 154 -7.31 13.12 -25.49
C LYS A 154 -6.61 14.09 -26.44
N HIS A 155 -6.75 15.40 -26.21
CA HIS A 155 -6.02 16.45 -26.92
C HIS A 155 -4.68 16.84 -26.26
N LEU A 156 -4.39 16.33 -25.07
CA LEU A 156 -3.20 16.64 -24.26
C LEU A 156 -2.36 15.37 -23.99
N THR A 157 -2.14 14.52 -25.00
CA THR A 157 -1.14 13.45 -24.89
C THR A 157 0.26 14.04 -25.06
N LYS A 158 1.00 14.19 -23.96
CA LYS A 158 2.46 14.39 -24.01
C LYS A 158 3.13 13.08 -24.43
N ALA A 159 3.81 13.10 -25.57
CA ALA A 159 4.72 12.05 -26.00
C ALA A 159 5.96 11.95 -25.07
N PHE A 160 6.65 10.82 -25.13
CA PHE A 160 7.99 10.68 -24.52
C PHE A 160 8.93 11.72 -25.12
N THR A 161 9.54 12.55 -24.28
CA THR A 161 10.49 13.58 -24.71
C THR A 161 11.91 13.03 -24.64
N SER A 162 12.73 13.22 -25.67
CA SER A 162 14.13 12.81 -25.64
C SER A 162 14.90 13.61 -24.57
N VAL A 163 15.83 12.94 -23.88
CA VAL A 163 16.73 13.62 -22.92
C VAL A 163 17.52 14.72 -23.63
N ARG A 164 17.84 14.56 -24.92
CA ARG A 164 18.55 15.58 -25.71
C ARG A 164 17.76 16.89 -25.83
N ASP A 165 16.46 16.81 -26.09
CA ASP A 165 15.60 17.99 -26.28
C ASP A 165 15.36 18.72 -24.96
N THR A 166 15.28 17.97 -23.85
CA THR A 166 15.15 18.52 -22.50
C THR A 166 16.45 19.10 -21.93
N LEU A 167 17.62 18.61 -22.39
CA LEU A 167 18.92 19.14 -21.99
C LEU A 167 19.17 20.54 -22.55
N ALA A 168 18.76 20.81 -23.80
CA ALA A 168 18.85 22.14 -24.39
C ALA A 168 18.03 23.16 -23.59
N GLU A 169 16.76 22.84 -23.29
CA GLU A 169 15.88 23.68 -22.47
C GLU A 169 16.43 23.85 -21.02
N SER A 170 17.10 22.83 -20.48
CA SER A 170 17.74 22.93 -19.17
C SER A 170 18.99 23.80 -19.17
N PHE A 171 19.74 23.82 -20.27
CA PHE A 171 20.94 24.63 -20.44
C PHE A 171 20.58 26.11 -20.62
N ASP A 172 19.58 26.42 -21.43
CA ASP A 172 19.07 27.79 -21.61
C ASP A 172 18.59 28.37 -20.27
N ARG A 173 17.89 27.58 -19.46
CA ARG A 173 17.46 27.97 -18.10
C ARG A 173 18.63 28.20 -17.15
N LEU A 174 19.71 27.42 -17.25
CA LEU A 174 20.91 27.62 -16.42
C LEU A 174 21.68 28.89 -16.83
N ASP A 175 21.72 29.17 -18.13
CA ASP A 175 22.36 30.37 -18.67
C ASP A 175 21.57 31.65 -18.26
N GLU A 176 20.23 31.59 -18.25
CA GLU A 176 19.39 32.67 -17.68
C GLU A 176 19.67 32.93 -16.20
N LEU A 177 19.81 31.88 -15.38
CA LEU A 177 20.14 32.01 -13.96
C LEU A 177 21.54 32.61 -13.74
N HIS A 178 22.50 32.28 -14.60
CA HIS A 178 23.84 32.85 -14.55
C HIS A 178 23.86 34.33 -14.99
N LYS A 179 23.04 34.69 -15.98
CA LYS A 179 22.91 36.08 -16.48
C LYS A 179 22.20 37.01 -15.50
N GLN A 180 21.25 36.51 -14.70
CA GLN A 180 20.45 37.35 -13.81
C GLN A 180 21.14 37.73 -12.49
N GLY A 181 22.19 37.02 -12.05
CA GLY A 181 23.00 37.37 -10.87
C GLY A 181 22.24 37.34 -9.53
N GLU A 182 22.72 36.57 -8.56
CA GLU A 182 22.20 36.52 -7.16
C GLU A 182 20.69 36.26 -6.97
N GLY A 183 19.96 35.79 -8.00
CA GLY A 183 18.53 35.45 -7.88
C GLY A 183 18.29 34.02 -7.34
N LEU A 184 17.34 33.86 -6.42
CA LEU A 184 16.84 32.54 -6.01
C LEU A 184 16.08 31.88 -7.18
N ARG A 185 16.27 30.57 -7.36
CA ARG A 185 15.58 29.79 -8.41
C ARG A 185 14.09 29.63 -8.12
N GLY A 186 13.72 29.53 -6.84
CA GLY A 186 12.35 29.41 -6.36
C GLY A 186 11.79 30.73 -5.83
N ILE A 187 10.53 30.72 -5.38
CA ILE A 187 9.90 31.89 -4.76
C ILE A 187 10.53 32.15 -3.38
N SER A 188 10.88 33.41 -3.07
CA SER A 188 11.51 33.76 -1.79
C SER A 188 10.52 33.60 -0.64
N THR A 189 10.97 33.01 0.46
CA THR A 189 10.19 32.91 1.70
C THR A 189 10.26 34.19 2.53
N GLY A 190 11.21 35.09 2.25
CA GLY A 190 11.48 36.28 3.05
C GLY A 190 12.38 36.00 4.26
N PHE A 191 12.90 34.78 4.37
CA PHE A 191 13.83 34.37 5.43
C PHE A 191 15.11 33.85 4.78
N GLU A 192 16.15 34.69 4.71
CA GLU A 192 17.40 34.41 3.97
C GLU A 192 18.01 33.04 4.33
N THR A 193 18.07 32.69 5.61
CA THR A 193 18.57 31.39 6.08
C THR A 193 17.73 30.20 5.59
N LEU A 194 16.41 30.37 5.46
CA LEU A 194 15.51 29.35 4.92
C LEU A 194 15.64 29.27 3.40
N ASP A 195 15.72 30.42 2.73
CA ASP A 195 15.88 30.49 1.29
C ASP A 195 17.22 29.90 0.83
N ASN A 196 18.28 30.08 1.59
CA ASN A 196 19.58 29.43 1.35
C ASN A 196 19.49 27.90 1.48
N ALA A 197 18.65 27.39 2.39
CA ALA A 197 18.47 25.96 2.57
C ALA A 197 17.54 25.32 1.51
N LEU A 198 16.55 26.07 1.02
CA LEU A 198 15.55 25.58 0.05
C LEU A 198 15.86 25.96 -1.41
N ALA A 199 16.76 26.91 -1.63
CA ALA A 199 16.92 27.68 -2.87
C ALA A 199 15.61 28.39 -3.30
N GLY A 200 14.80 28.80 -2.32
CA GLY A 200 13.42 29.28 -2.51
C GLY A 200 12.41 28.14 -2.77
N LEU A 201 11.11 28.45 -2.73
CA LEU A 201 10.04 27.49 -2.94
C LEU A 201 9.98 27.07 -4.43
N GLN A 202 10.37 25.84 -4.70
CA GLN A 202 10.49 25.31 -6.06
C GLN A 202 9.13 24.98 -6.70
N LYS A 203 9.01 25.25 -7.99
CA LYS A 203 7.83 24.85 -8.79
C LYS A 203 7.56 23.36 -8.72
N SER A 204 6.29 22.97 -8.75
CA SER A 204 5.84 21.57 -8.71
C SER A 204 6.18 20.79 -7.42
N ASN A 205 6.64 21.46 -6.37
CA ASN A 205 6.96 20.85 -5.08
C ASN A 205 5.77 20.94 -4.12
N LEU A 206 5.61 19.90 -3.30
CA LEU A 206 4.74 19.91 -2.12
C LEU A 206 5.63 20.07 -0.88
N ILE A 207 5.43 21.20 -0.20
CA ILE A 207 6.11 21.56 1.05
C ILE A 207 5.10 21.40 2.18
N ILE A 208 5.46 20.62 3.21
CA ILE A 208 4.63 20.46 4.41
C ILE A 208 5.27 21.23 5.55
N LEU A 209 4.52 22.16 6.14
CA LEU A 209 4.90 22.85 7.38
C LEU A 209 4.03 22.32 8.53
N ALA A 210 4.67 21.69 9.51
CA ALA A 210 3.96 21.06 10.61
C ALA A 210 4.34 21.64 11.98
N ALA A 211 3.34 21.90 12.81
CA ALA A 211 3.54 22.45 14.15
C ALA A 211 2.47 21.95 15.12
N ARG A 212 2.72 22.07 16.43
CA ARG A 212 1.65 21.95 17.44
C ARG A 212 0.74 23.19 17.38
N PRO A 213 -0.50 23.09 17.89
CA PRO A 213 -1.36 24.25 18.10
C PRO A 213 -0.63 25.36 18.84
N SER A 214 -0.94 26.61 18.49
CA SER A 214 -0.42 27.82 19.15
C SER A 214 1.07 28.12 18.98
N ILE A 215 1.82 27.36 18.16
CA ILE A 215 3.24 27.68 17.83
C ILE A 215 3.36 28.78 16.76
N GLY A 216 2.29 29.05 15.99
CA GLY A 216 2.29 30.10 14.96
C GLY A 216 2.39 29.60 13.51
N LYS A 217 1.97 28.36 13.22
CA LYS A 217 1.96 27.76 11.86
C LYS A 217 1.37 28.72 10.81
N THR A 218 0.21 29.30 11.10
CA THR A 218 -0.54 30.18 10.20
C THR A 218 0.15 31.52 10.04
N SER A 219 0.66 32.10 11.14
CA SER A 219 1.40 33.37 11.11
C SER A 219 2.68 33.26 10.28
N PHE A 220 3.40 32.14 10.39
CA PHE A 220 4.58 31.89 9.56
C PHE A 220 4.21 31.78 8.07
N ALA A 221 3.14 31.05 7.75
CA ALA A 221 2.67 30.91 6.37
C ALA A 221 2.17 32.24 5.78
N LEU A 222 1.47 33.06 6.57
CA LEU A 222 1.07 34.42 6.18
C LEU A 222 2.27 35.33 5.93
N GLY A 223 3.34 35.22 6.73
CA GLY A 223 4.58 35.95 6.49
C GLY A 223 5.20 35.62 5.13
N ILE A 224 5.25 34.34 4.76
CA ILE A 224 5.69 33.89 3.43
C ILE A 224 4.75 34.42 2.33
N ALA A 225 3.43 34.31 2.53
CA ALA A 225 2.43 34.79 1.57
C ALA A 225 2.57 36.29 1.31
N GLN A 226 2.73 37.07 2.37
CA GLN A 226 2.90 38.51 2.35
C GLN A 226 4.20 38.90 1.64
N ASN A 227 5.33 38.25 1.96
CA ASN A 227 6.59 38.50 1.27
C ASN A 227 6.46 38.24 -0.25
N ALA A 228 5.92 37.07 -0.62
CA ALA A 228 5.74 36.69 -2.01
C ALA A 228 4.80 37.66 -2.77
N ALA A 229 3.70 38.09 -2.16
CA ALA A 229 2.72 38.95 -2.82
C ALA A 229 3.12 40.44 -2.85
N VAL A 230 3.75 40.95 -1.78
CA VAL A 230 4.07 42.37 -1.63
C VAL A 230 5.45 42.70 -2.21
N VAL A 231 6.47 41.91 -1.87
CA VAL A 231 7.88 42.16 -2.24
C VAL A 231 8.18 41.57 -3.62
N ASP A 232 7.92 40.28 -3.80
CA ASP A 232 8.22 39.58 -5.07
C ASP A 232 7.14 39.77 -6.15
N LYS A 233 6.03 40.45 -5.80
CA LYS A 233 4.86 40.71 -6.66
C LYS A 233 4.32 39.44 -7.35
N LYS A 234 4.28 38.33 -6.62
CA LYS A 234 3.77 37.03 -7.09
C LYS A 234 2.29 36.86 -6.80
N ASN A 235 1.62 36.09 -7.65
CA ASN A 235 0.22 35.76 -7.47
C ASN A 235 0.07 34.58 -6.49
N VAL A 236 -0.49 34.83 -5.31
CA VAL A 236 -0.60 33.85 -4.22
C VAL A 236 -2.06 33.49 -3.97
N GLY A 237 -2.38 32.20 -4.04
CA GLY A 237 -3.67 31.65 -3.62
C GLY A 237 -3.59 31.07 -2.20
N PHE A 238 -4.48 31.49 -1.31
CA PHE A 238 -4.53 31.05 0.08
C PHE A 238 -5.88 30.39 0.40
N PHE A 239 -5.87 29.09 0.65
CA PHE A 239 -7.03 28.34 1.11
C PHE A 239 -7.02 28.24 2.64
N SER A 240 -7.98 28.90 3.29
CA SER A 240 -8.17 28.88 4.73
C SER A 240 -9.35 28.01 5.11
N LEU A 241 -9.08 26.86 5.73
CA LEU A 241 -10.09 25.89 6.14
C LEU A 241 -10.45 26.02 7.63
N GLU A 242 -9.63 26.73 8.42
CA GLU A 242 -9.79 26.92 9.87
C GLU A 242 -10.23 28.34 10.23
N MET A 243 -9.63 29.35 9.61
CA MET A 243 -9.86 30.78 9.93
C MET A 243 -10.70 31.47 8.85
N SER A 244 -11.47 32.49 9.24
CA SER A 244 -12.18 33.32 8.25
C SER A 244 -11.23 34.26 7.50
N LYS A 245 -11.65 34.74 6.34
CA LYS A 245 -10.87 35.72 5.56
C LYS A 245 -10.61 37.00 6.37
N GLU A 246 -11.56 37.46 7.18
CA GLU A 246 -11.42 38.66 8.00
C GLU A 246 -10.30 38.50 9.03
N GLU A 247 -10.25 37.35 9.72
CA GLU A 247 -9.20 37.09 10.71
C GLU A 247 -7.80 37.02 10.09
N LEU A 248 -7.69 36.51 8.85
CA LEU A 248 -6.43 36.49 8.12
C LEU A 248 -6.00 37.89 7.67
N VAL A 249 -6.94 38.70 7.17
CA VAL A 249 -6.70 40.09 6.75
C VAL A 249 -6.26 40.95 7.93
N ASP A 250 -6.91 40.82 9.09
CA ASP A 250 -6.51 41.51 10.31
C ASP A 250 -5.06 41.20 10.69
N ARG A 251 -4.66 39.93 10.60
CA ARG A 251 -3.27 39.53 10.87
C ARG A 251 -2.29 40.10 9.85
N LEU A 252 -2.64 40.12 8.56
CA LEU A 252 -1.82 40.74 7.52
C LEU A 252 -1.65 42.24 7.76
N LEU A 253 -2.71 42.95 8.15
CA LEU A 253 -2.67 44.37 8.48
C LEU A 253 -1.78 44.65 9.68
N VAL A 254 -1.95 43.89 10.78
CA VAL A 254 -1.08 43.99 11.96
C VAL A 254 0.38 43.75 11.59
N ALA A 255 0.66 42.70 10.81
CA ALA A 255 2.02 42.34 10.42
C ALA A 255 2.66 43.33 9.44
N GLN A 256 1.86 44.01 8.60
CA GLN A 256 2.31 45.04 7.66
C GLN A 256 2.49 46.40 8.34
N ALA A 257 1.56 46.80 9.21
CA ALA A 257 1.56 48.08 9.91
C ALA A 257 2.51 48.11 11.12
N ASP A 258 2.97 46.93 11.58
CA ASP A 258 3.80 46.74 12.77
C ASP A 258 3.18 47.39 14.04
N ILE A 259 1.89 47.16 14.24
CA ILE A 259 1.11 47.64 15.39
C ILE A 259 0.73 46.50 16.34
N ASP A 260 0.28 46.82 17.55
CA ASP A 260 -0.19 45.83 18.52
C ASP A 260 -1.56 45.25 18.10
N ALA A 261 -1.62 43.93 17.93
CA ALA A 261 -2.82 43.20 17.56
C ALA A 261 -3.99 43.42 18.54
N TRP A 262 -3.71 43.62 19.83
CA TRP A 262 -4.75 43.88 20.83
C TRP A 262 -5.38 45.27 20.63
N ARG A 263 -4.61 46.25 20.16
CA ARG A 263 -5.15 47.59 19.86
C ARG A 263 -6.11 47.55 18.68
N LEU A 264 -5.79 46.78 17.63
CA LEU A 264 -6.70 46.55 16.52
C LEU A 264 -8.00 45.88 17.00
N LYS A 265 -7.89 44.81 17.80
CA LYS A 265 -9.06 44.09 18.33
C LYS A 265 -9.94 44.91 19.27
N THR A 266 -9.34 45.78 20.09
CA THR A 266 -10.07 46.60 21.05
C THR A 266 -10.54 47.94 20.49
N GLY A 267 -10.14 48.29 19.26
CA GLY A 267 -10.40 49.59 18.64
C GLY A 267 -9.67 50.76 19.30
N LYS A 268 -8.75 50.49 20.25
CA LYS A 268 -7.96 51.52 20.97
C LYS A 268 -6.72 51.91 20.17
N LEU A 269 -6.94 52.39 18.96
CA LEU A 269 -5.89 52.82 18.03
C LEU A 269 -5.53 54.28 18.28
N THR A 270 -4.23 54.59 18.27
CA THR A 270 -3.73 55.97 18.27
C THR A 270 -3.80 56.57 16.86
N GLU A 271 -3.66 57.89 16.71
CA GLU A 271 -3.58 58.53 15.38
C GLU A 271 -2.40 57.99 14.54
N ASP A 272 -1.28 57.67 15.18
CA ASP A 272 -0.13 57.03 14.53
C ASP A 272 -0.47 55.60 14.06
N ASP A 273 -1.20 54.82 14.87
CA ASP A 273 -1.65 53.48 14.48
C ASP A 273 -2.60 53.54 13.27
N PHE A 274 -3.51 54.52 13.21
CA PHE A 274 -4.38 54.75 12.04
C PHE A 274 -3.58 55.09 10.78
N THR A 275 -2.55 55.91 10.91
CA THR A 275 -1.67 56.28 9.80
C THR A 275 -0.92 55.05 9.26
N LYS A 276 -0.37 54.23 10.16
CA LYS A 276 0.31 52.97 9.81
C LYS A 276 -0.64 51.97 9.15
N LEU A 277 -1.86 51.82 9.66
CA LEU A 277 -2.88 50.96 9.08
C LEU A 277 -3.30 51.44 7.69
N SER A 278 -3.51 52.74 7.49
CA SER A 278 -3.87 53.29 6.19
C SER A 278 -2.79 53.01 5.14
N ASN A 279 -1.52 53.20 5.51
CA ASN A 279 -0.38 52.85 4.63
C ASN A 279 -0.34 51.34 4.34
N ALA A 280 -0.55 50.50 5.36
CA ALA A 280 -0.59 49.05 5.19
C ALA A 280 -1.74 48.58 4.28
N MET A 281 -2.92 49.19 4.40
CA MET A 281 -4.06 48.93 3.52
C MET A 281 -3.74 49.28 2.07
N GLY A 282 -3.08 50.41 1.81
CA GLY A 282 -2.64 50.78 0.46
C GLY A 282 -1.70 49.74 -0.15
N ILE A 283 -0.69 49.30 0.60
CA ILE A 283 0.27 48.28 0.15
C ILE A 283 -0.41 46.93 -0.12
N LEU A 284 -1.31 46.49 0.78
CA LEU A 284 -2.00 45.22 0.66
C LEU A 284 -3.07 45.23 -0.45
N ALA A 285 -3.67 46.39 -0.75
CA ALA A 285 -4.63 46.52 -1.84
C ALA A 285 -3.99 46.30 -3.22
N GLU A 286 -2.69 46.58 -3.37
CA GLU A 286 -1.91 46.32 -4.58
C GLU A 286 -1.32 44.89 -4.63
N ALA A 287 -1.41 44.13 -3.54
CA ALA A 287 -0.81 42.80 -3.46
C ALA A 287 -1.71 41.73 -4.10
N SER A 288 -1.14 40.89 -4.95
CA SER A 288 -1.86 39.78 -5.61
C SER A 288 -2.07 38.56 -4.68
N LEU A 289 -2.78 38.77 -3.56
CA LEU A 289 -3.11 37.73 -2.59
C LEU A 289 -4.61 37.41 -2.61
N TYR A 290 -4.96 36.20 -3.02
CA TYR A 290 -6.34 35.73 -3.16
C TYR A 290 -6.67 34.74 -2.04
N ILE A 291 -7.67 35.06 -1.21
CA ILE A 291 -8.06 34.24 -0.05
C ILE A 291 -9.41 33.56 -0.31
N ASP A 292 -9.48 32.27 -0.01
CA ASP A 292 -10.70 31.48 0.01
C ASP A 292 -10.87 30.82 1.38
N ASP A 293 -11.91 31.21 2.11
CA ASP A 293 -12.24 30.72 3.44
C ASP A 293 -13.39 29.70 3.47
N THR A 294 -13.67 29.07 2.31
CA THR A 294 -14.72 28.04 2.22
C THR A 294 -14.35 26.85 3.15
N PRO A 295 -15.18 26.53 4.16
CA PRO A 295 -14.85 25.46 5.10
C PRO A 295 -14.96 24.08 4.43
N ALA A 296 -14.13 23.15 4.88
CA ALA A 296 -14.17 21.73 4.49
C ALA A 296 -14.08 21.46 2.96
N LEU A 297 -13.37 22.31 2.22
CA LEU A 297 -13.10 22.14 0.78
C LEU A 297 -12.49 20.76 0.47
N SER A 298 -13.02 20.10 -0.57
CA SER A 298 -12.39 18.91 -1.15
C SER A 298 -11.20 19.29 -2.04
N ILE A 299 -10.31 18.32 -2.29
CA ILE A 299 -9.16 18.49 -3.20
C ILE A 299 -9.61 18.82 -4.63
N LEU A 300 -10.75 18.28 -5.06
CA LEU A 300 -11.33 18.56 -6.35
C LEU A 300 -11.73 20.03 -6.47
N GLU A 301 -12.45 20.56 -5.46
CA GLU A 301 -12.89 21.95 -5.44
C GLU A 301 -11.70 22.92 -5.35
N MET A 302 -10.72 22.63 -4.48
CA MET A 302 -9.47 23.42 -4.42
C MET A 302 -8.78 23.46 -5.78
N ARG A 303 -8.68 22.32 -6.47
CA ARG A 303 -8.09 22.24 -7.80
C ARG A 303 -8.86 23.07 -8.82
N THR A 304 -10.18 22.99 -8.83
CA THR A 304 -11.02 23.76 -9.77
C THR A 304 -10.86 25.26 -9.55
N LYS A 305 -10.86 25.72 -8.30
CA LYS A 305 -10.64 27.13 -7.96
C LYS A 305 -9.22 27.60 -8.29
N ALA A 306 -8.20 26.79 -7.97
CA ALA A 306 -6.81 27.11 -8.29
C ALA A 306 -6.57 27.19 -9.82
N ARG A 307 -7.19 26.29 -10.61
CA ARG A 307 -7.15 26.35 -12.08
C ARG A 307 -7.76 27.64 -12.60
N ARG A 308 -8.95 28.01 -12.09
CA ARG A 308 -9.63 29.24 -12.48
C ARG A 308 -8.77 30.46 -12.19
N LEU A 309 -8.20 30.54 -10.99
CA LEU A 309 -7.29 31.61 -10.60
C LEU A 309 -6.05 31.69 -11.51
N GLN A 310 -5.44 30.53 -11.84
CA GLN A 310 -4.29 30.47 -12.74
C GLN A 310 -4.63 31.00 -14.15
N VAL A 311 -5.84 30.75 -14.65
CA VAL A 311 -6.26 31.23 -15.98
C VAL A 311 -6.62 32.72 -15.96
N GLU A 312 -7.33 33.19 -14.93
CA GLU A 312 -7.82 34.58 -14.85
C GLU A 312 -6.71 35.58 -14.47
N HIS A 313 -5.82 35.20 -13.55
CA HIS A 313 -4.83 36.13 -12.96
C HIS A 313 -3.39 35.61 -12.99
N GLY A 314 -3.18 34.34 -13.34
CA GLY A 314 -1.91 33.66 -13.08
C GLY A 314 -1.80 33.19 -11.63
N LEU A 315 -0.91 32.23 -11.38
CA LEU A 315 -0.72 31.66 -10.05
C LEU A 315 0.73 31.20 -9.90
N ASP A 316 1.37 31.63 -8.82
CA ASP A 316 2.77 31.34 -8.53
C ASP A 316 2.93 30.51 -7.25
N LEU A 317 2.10 30.70 -6.23
CA LEU A 317 2.16 29.97 -4.96
C LEU A 317 0.76 29.61 -4.47
N ILE A 318 0.61 28.41 -3.95
CA ILE A 318 -0.61 27.98 -3.24
C ILE A 318 -0.26 27.67 -1.79
N ILE A 319 -1.06 28.19 -0.85
CA ILE A 319 -0.98 27.89 0.57
C ILE A 319 -2.31 27.26 1.03
N VAL A 320 -2.25 26.19 1.82
CA VAL A 320 -3.43 25.49 2.36
C VAL A 320 -3.32 25.36 3.89
N ASP A 321 -4.21 26.01 4.63
CA ASP A 321 -4.28 25.97 6.10
C ASP A 321 -5.59 25.33 6.61
N TYR A 322 -5.63 24.09 7.10
CA TYR A 322 -4.58 23.08 7.17
C TYR A 322 -5.11 21.72 6.68
N LEU A 323 -4.19 20.88 6.22
CA LEU A 323 -4.40 19.66 5.43
C LEU A 323 -5.45 18.70 5.99
N GLN A 324 -5.58 18.60 7.32
CA GLN A 324 -6.51 17.67 7.99
C GLN A 324 -7.99 18.07 7.95
N LEU A 325 -8.35 19.26 7.44
CA LEU A 325 -9.74 19.71 7.32
C LEU A 325 -10.32 19.56 5.91
N ALA A 326 -9.50 19.19 4.92
CA ALA A 326 -9.97 18.91 3.56
C ALA A 326 -10.70 17.55 3.52
N ARG A 327 -11.86 17.47 2.86
CA ARG A 327 -12.63 16.21 2.73
C ARG A 327 -12.14 15.35 1.57
N SER A 328 -11.93 14.05 1.81
CA SER A 328 -11.94 13.02 0.76
C SER A 328 -13.29 12.28 0.75
N ARG A 329 -13.75 11.82 -0.42
CA ARG A 329 -15.05 11.13 -0.55
C ARG A 329 -15.00 9.78 0.19
N ASN A 330 -15.83 9.63 1.22
CA ASN A 330 -16.26 8.35 1.83
C ASN A 330 -15.18 7.28 2.10
N LEU A 331 -14.23 7.55 3.00
CA LEU A 331 -13.37 6.52 3.58
C LEU A 331 -13.27 6.67 5.11
N GLU A 332 -13.59 5.61 5.86
CA GLU A 332 -13.57 5.59 7.34
C GLU A 332 -12.15 5.68 7.96
N ASN A 333 -11.09 5.83 7.16
CA ASN A 333 -9.70 5.73 7.60
C ASN A 333 -8.93 7.04 7.38
N ARG A 334 -8.86 7.88 8.43
CA ARG A 334 -8.20 9.20 8.47
C ARG A 334 -6.75 9.22 7.96
N VAL A 335 -6.01 8.12 8.08
CA VAL A 335 -4.62 8.01 7.58
C VAL A 335 -4.56 7.86 6.06
N GLN A 336 -5.53 7.13 5.50
CA GLN A 336 -5.68 7.00 4.05
C GLN A 336 -6.16 8.33 3.46
N GLU A 337 -7.08 9.01 4.14
CA GLU A 337 -7.54 10.36 3.78
C GLU A 337 -6.38 11.37 3.74
N VAL A 338 -5.54 11.44 4.79
CA VAL A 338 -4.35 12.33 4.78
C VAL A 338 -3.37 11.97 3.65
N SER A 339 -3.22 10.68 3.34
CA SER A 339 -2.34 10.22 2.24
C SER A 339 -2.90 10.61 0.87
N GLU A 340 -4.20 10.42 0.65
CA GLU A 340 -4.92 10.85 -0.55
C GLU A 340 -4.88 12.36 -0.75
N ILE A 341 -5.05 13.13 0.34
CA ILE A 341 -4.94 14.58 0.33
C ILE A 341 -3.51 15.01 -0.04
N SER A 342 -2.50 14.42 0.59
CA SER A 342 -1.09 14.73 0.29
C SER A 342 -0.75 14.43 -1.18
N GLN A 343 -1.15 13.27 -1.69
CA GLN A 343 -0.97 12.91 -3.10
C GLN A 343 -1.76 13.85 -4.03
N GLY A 344 -2.98 14.22 -3.66
CA GLY A 344 -3.83 15.15 -4.39
C GLY A 344 -3.19 16.54 -4.51
N LEU A 345 -2.65 17.08 -3.42
CA LEU A 345 -1.92 18.35 -3.41
C LEU A 345 -0.61 18.26 -4.20
N LYS A 346 0.10 17.13 -4.15
CA LYS A 346 1.30 16.92 -4.98
C LYS A 346 0.95 16.90 -6.47
N ASN A 347 -0.17 16.29 -6.84
CA ASN A 347 -0.65 16.30 -8.21
C ASN A 347 -1.03 17.71 -8.64
N LEU A 348 -1.74 18.47 -7.80
CA LEU A 348 -2.07 19.88 -8.04
C LEU A 348 -0.81 20.73 -8.29
N ALA A 349 0.22 20.58 -7.45
CA ALA A 349 1.49 21.28 -7.60
C ALA A 349 2.13 21.02 -8.96
N ARG A 350 2.20 19.75 -9.38
CA ARG A 350 2.79 19.33 -10.66
C ARG A 350 1.97 19.78 -11.87
N GLU A 351 0.65 19.76 -11.73
CA GLU A 351 -0.29 20.10 -12.78
C GLU A 351 -0.20 21.60 -13.11
N LEU A 352 -0.31 22.45 -12.09
CA LEU A 352 -0.26 23.90 -12.24
C LEU A 352 1.18 24.45 -12.32
N LYS A 353 2.19 23.59 -12.09
CA LYS A 353 3.62 23.94 -12.04
C LYS A 353 3.94 25.04 -11.00
N VAL A 354 3.27 25.01 -9.86
CA VAL A 354 3.47 25.95 -8.73
C VAL A 354 3.93 25.20 -7.47
N PRO A 355 4.72 25.80 -6.57
CA PRO A 355 4.85 25.31 -5.21
C PRO A 355 3.50 25.29 -4.47
N VAL A 356 3.28 24.23 -3.70
CA VAL A 356 2.15 24.12 -2.76
C VAL A 356 2.71 23.99 -1.34
N LEU A 357 2.43 24.96 -0.48
CA LEU A 357 2.72 24.94 0.94
C LEU A 357 1.48 24.49 1.72
N ALA A 358 1.52 23.28 2.25
CA ALA A 358 0.42 22.71 3.03
C ALA A 358 0.77 22.71 4.52
N LEU A 359 -0.10 23.32 5.33
CA LEU A 359 0.04 23.32 6.78
C LEU A 359 -0.50 22.02 7.36
N SER A 360 0.16 21.49 8.38
CA SER A 360 -0.26 20.28 9.07
C SER A 360 -0.14 20.41 10.58
N GLN A 361 -1.14 19.92 11.30
CA GLN A 361 -1.10 19.91 12.76
C GLN A 361 -0.44 18.64 13.30
N LEU A 362 0.45 18.79 14.28
CA LEU A 362 1.09 17.68 14.97
C LEU A 362 0.24 17.13 16.13
N SER A 363 0.31 15.81 16.32
CA SER A 363 -0.32 15.14 17.46
C SER A 363 0.32 15.53 18.80
N ARG A 364 -0.40 15.33 19.92
CA ARG A 364 0.13 15.58 21.29
C ARG A 364 1.26 14.62 21.70
N GLY A 365 1.55 13.60 20.90
CA GLY A 365 2.57 12.59 21.22
C GLY A 365 4.01 13.14 21.29
N VAL A 366 4.26 14.30 20.67
CA VAL A 366 5.55 15.00 20.71
C VAL A 366 5.96 15.36 22.14
N GLU A 367 4.99 15.73 22.98
CA GLU A 367 5.19 16.20 24.37
C GLU A 367 5.46 15.06 25.36
N GLN A 368 5.10 13.82 25.01
CA GLN A 368 5.29 12.65 25.88
C GLN A 368 6.71 12.07 25.81
N ARG A 369 7.56 12.61 24.93
CA ARG A 369 8.97 12.22 24.79
C ARG A 369 9.83 13.12 25.68
N GLY A 370 10.93 12.57 26.18
CA GLY A 370 11.94 13.37 26.90
C GLY A 370 12.56 14.49 26.06
N THR A 371 12.40 14.46 24.73
CA THR A 371 12.78 15.53 23.80
C THR A 371 11.55 16.06 23.06
N ARG A 372 11.29 17.36 23.13
CA ARG A 372 10.14 18.02 22.49
C ARG A 372 10.34 18.37 21.01
N LYS A 373 11.53 18.14 20.47
CA LYS A 373 11.83 18.27 19.03
C LYS A 373 10.92 17.36 18.20
N PRO A 374 10.11 17.89 17.26
CA PRO A 374 9.33 17.09 16.33
C PRO A 374 10.22 16.29 15.39
N GLN A 375 9.70 15.15 14.95
CA GLN A 375 10.35 14.20 14.06
C GLN A 375 9.39 13.84 12.93
N LEU A 376 9.91 13.32 11.82
CA LEU A 376 9.09 12.77 10.73
C LEU A 376 8.10 11.71 11.24
N SER A 377 8.37 11.07 12.38
CA SER A 377 7.45 10.14 13.02
C SER A 377 6.20 10.79 13.61
N ASP A 378 6.12 12.12 13.70
CA ASP A 378 5.03 12.84 14.40
C ASP A 378 4.00 13.43 13.44
N LEU A 379 4.43 13.70 12.20
CA LEU A 379 3.55 13.75 11.04
C LEU A 379 2.97 12.38 10.71
N ARG A 380 3.68 11.33 11.13
CA ARG A 380 3.29 9.94 10.97
C ARG A 380 2.44 9.50 12.16
N GLU A 381 1.15 9.33 11.97
CA GLU A 381 0.36 8.48 12.88
C GLU A 381 0.64 6.98 12.68
N SER A 382 1.78 6.60 12.08
CA SER A 382 2.04 5.22 11.67
C SER A 382 2.70 4.38 12.77
N GLY A 383 2.15 3.18 12.91
CA GLY A 383 2.68 2.11 13.76
C GLY A 383 4.08 1.70 13.42
N CYS A 384 4.81 1.09 14.36
CA CYS A 384 6.08 0.44 14.06
C CYS A 384 6.16 -0.92 14.74
N LEU A 385 6.97 -1.82 14.16
CA LEU A 385 7.20 -3.17 14.64
C LEU A 385 8.56 -3.30 15.34
N LEU A 386 8.70 -4.27 16.25
CA LEU A 386 9.99 -4.61 16.86
C LEU A 386 10.92 -5.25 15.80
N GLY A 387 12.23 -4.99 15.90
CA GLY A 387 13.21 -5.43 14.89
C GLY A 387 13.25 -6.93 14.62
N ASN A 388 12.94 -7.76 15.62
CA ASN A 388 12.87 -9.22 15.47
C ASN A 388 11.57 -9.73 14.80
N SER A 389 10.67 -8.84 14.37
CA SER A 389 9.45 -9.24 13.65
C SER A 389 9.85 -9.88 12.31
N LEU A 390 9.34 -11.07 12.06
CA LEU A 390 9.66 -11.91 10.90
C LEU A 390 8.69 -11.64 9.76
N ILE A 391 9.24 -11.29 8.60
CA ILE A 391 8.54 -11.16 7.33
C ILE A 391 8.87 -12.38 6.48
N THR A 392 7.84 -12.99 5.90
CA THR A 392 8.01 -14.10 4.95
C THR A 392 8.11 -13.54 3.55
N LEU A 393 9.26 -13.73 2.90
CA LEU A 393 9.51 -13.27 1.54
C LEU A 393 8.86 -14.22 0.53
N TYR A 394 8.23 -13.65 -0.48
CA TYR A 394 7.77 -14.38 -1.66
C TYR A 394 8.79 -14.21 -2.81
N PRO A 395 8.98 -15.16 -3.74
CA PRO A 395 8.44 -16.53 -3.78
C PRO A 395 9.23 -17.54 -2.94
N SER A 396 10.34 -17.12 -2.31
CA SER A 396 11.29 -18.02 -1.66
C SER A 396 10.69 -18.76 -0.47
N GLY A 397 9.88 -18.09 0.35
CA GLY A 397 9.45 -18.58 1.67
C GLY A 397 10.43 -18.27 2.80
N LYS A 398 11.53 -17.59 2.48
CA LYS A 398 12.55 -17.20 3.47
C LYS A 398 11.94 -16.27 4.51
N ARG A 399 12.19 -16.54 5.79
CA ARG A 399 11.73 -15.70 6.90
C ARG A 399 12.87 -14.80 7.34
N VAL A 400 12.65 -13.49 7.31
CA VAL A 400 13.69 -12.50 7.57
C VAL A 400 13.21 -11.48 8.60
N ARG A 401 14.09 -11.10 9.52
CA ARG A 401 13.80 -10.06 10.52
C ARG A 401 13.69 -8.69 9.84
N ILE A 402 12.70 -7.89 10.21
CA ILE A 402 12.49 -6.57 9.62
C ILE A 402 13.71 -5.64 9.78
N ASP A 403 14.44 -5.73 10.88
CA ASP A 403 15.67 -4.94 11.10
C ASP A 403 16.81 -5.28 10.12
N SER A 404 16.89 -6.53 9.66
CA SER A 404 17.88 -6.99 8.68
C SER A 404 17.51 -6.67 7.21
N LEU A 405 16.37 -6.01 7.00
CA LEU A 405 15.89 -5.58 5.69
C LEU A 405 16.16 -4.09 5.40
N ILE A 406 16.74 -3.35 6.34
CA ILE A 406 17.11 -1.94 6.12
C ILE A 406 18.06 -1.82 4.93
N GLY A 407 17.79 -0.86 4.06
CA GLY A 407 18.58 -0.63 2.83
C GLY A 407 18.29 -1.62 1.70
N LYS A 408 17.43 -2.63 1.92
CA LYS A 408 16.95 -3.52 0.86
C LYS A 408 15.63 -2.98 0.30
N ASN A 409 15.58 -2.90 -1.02
CA ASN A 409 14.41 -2.42 -1.75
C ASN A 409 13.85 -3.56 -2.62
N ASN A 410 12.62 -3.37 -3.11
CA ASN A 410 11.94 -4.29 -4.02
C ASN A 410 11.80 -5.73 -3.49
N LEU A 411 11.48 -5.87 -2.20
CA LEU A 411 11.27 -7.17 -1.57
C LEU A 411 9.83 -7.64 -1.77
N GLN A 412 9.65 -8.78 -2.43
CA GLN A 412 8.33 -9.37 -2.63
C GLN A 412 7.78 -9.99 -1.35
N VAL A 413 6.53 -9.65 -1.02
CA VAL A 413 5.81 -10.11 0.18
C VAL A 413 4.34 -10.36 -0.11
N SER A 414 3.68 -11.11 0.76
CA SER A 414 2.23 -11.28 0.73
C SER A 414 1.53 -10.13 1.45
N THR A 415 0.46 -9.63 0.83
CA THR A 415 -0.37 -8.51 1.31
C THR A 415 -1.83 -8.83 1.09
N LEU A 416 -2.70 -8.17 1.83
CA LEU A 416 -4.14 -8.34 1.75
C LEU A 416 -4.75 -7.25 0.85
N ASN A 417 -5.45 -7.63 -0.21
CA ASN A 417 -6.14 -6.67 -1.07
C ASN A 417 -7.53 -6.29 -0.55
N SER A 418 -8.21 -5.38 -1.26
CA SER A 418 -9.56 -4.89 -0.93
C SER A 418 -10.63 -5.99 -0.89
N ASN A 419 -10.39 -7.14 -1.54
CA ASN A 419 -11.28 -8.32 -1.52
C ASN A 419 -10.96 -9.31 -0.39
N LEU A 420 -10.13 -8.92 0.58
CA LEU A 420 -9.68 -9.78 1.68
C LEU A 420 -8.99 -11.06 1.18
N LYS A 421 -8.30 -10.96 0.05
CA LYS A 421 -7.49 -12.01 -0.56
C LYS A 421 -6.02 -11.69 -0.43
N LEU A 422 -5.22 -12.73 -0.22
CA LEU A 422 -3.77 -12.58 -0.14
C LEU A 422 -3.20 -12.56 -1.56
N GLU A 423 -2.39 -11.54 -1.85
CA GLU A 423 -1.71 -11.37 -3.12
C GLU A 423 -0.28 -10.89 -2.92
N GLU A 424 0.52 -11.03 -3.97
CA GLU A 424 1.87 -10.47 -4.00
C GLU A 424 1.87 -8.95 -4.10
N SER A 425 2.78 -8.36 -3.35
CA SER A 425 3.18 -6.96 -3.48
C SER A 425 4.65 -6.80 -3.15
N ILE A 426 5.11 -5.55 -3.17
CA ILE A 426 6.50 -5.19 -3.02
C ILE A 426 6.63 -4.24 -1.84
N ILE A 427 7.52 -4.58 -0.90
CA ILE A 427 8.08 -3.61 0.02
C ILE A 427 9.11 -2.78 -0.74
N THR A 428 8.83 -1.49 -0.89
CA THR A 428 9.72 -0.55 -1.57
C THR A 428 10.85 -0.09 -0.66
N LYS A 429 10.61 -0.03 0.65
CA LYS A 429 11.56 0.50 1.64
C LYS A 429 11.30 -0.10 3.01
N VAL A 430 12.37 -0.41 3.73
CA VAL A 430 12.36 -0.72 5.17
C VAL A 430 13.28 0.26 5.88
N PHE A 431 12.83 0.83 6.99
CA PHE A 431 13.59 1.86 7.70
C PHE A 431 13.46 1.74 9.21
N PHE A 432 14.45 2.31 9.91
CA PHE A 432 14.43 2.49 11.34
C PHE A 432 13.50 3.65 11.72
N SER A 433 12.62 3.42 12.70
CA SER A 433 11.57 4.36 13.10
C SER A 433 11.79 4.91 14.53
N GLY A 434 12.99 4.77 15.07
CA GLY A 434 13.37 5.28 16.38
C GLY A 434 13.21 4.26 17.52
N ILE A 435 13.23 4.78 18.75
CA ILE A 435 13.07 4.00 19.98
C ILE A 435 11.71 4.38 20.59
N LYS A 436 10.76 3.44 20.63
CA LYS A 436 9.37 3.69 21.06
C LYS A 436 8.96 2.71 22.16
N LYS A 437 7.97 3.11 22.97
CA LYS A 437 7.23 2.20 23.84
C LYS A 437 6.57 1.11 22.99
N VAL A 438 6.80 -0.15 23.34
CA VAL A 438 6.27 -1.30 22.60
C VAL A 438 5.46 -2.22 23.50
N TYR A 439 4.51 -2.90 22.88
CA TYR A 439 3.57 -3.81 23.53
C TYR A 439 3.57 -5.12 22.76
N LYS A 440 3.60 -6.22 23.50
CA LYS A 440 3.45 -7.58 22.96
C LYS A 440 1.98 -7.91 22.90
N LEU A 441 1.48 -8.06 21.68
CA LEU A 441 0.16 -8.59 21.37
C LEU A 441 0.26 -10.10 21.22
N VAL A 442 -0.54 -10.85 21.99
CA VAL A 442 -0.66 -12.31 21.92
C VAL A 442 -2.09 -12.68 21.54
N LEU A 443 -2.25 -13.50 20.52
CA LEU A 443 -3.55 -13.99 20.05
C LEU A 443 -3.87 -15.38 20.63
N LYS A 444 -5.13 -15.79 20.52
CA LYS A 444 -5.63 -17.07 21.04
C LYS A 444 -5.05 -18.28 20.32
N SER A 445 -4.64 -18.15 19.06
CA SER A 445 -3.83 -19.17 18.37
C SER A 445 -2.40 -19.30 18.91
N GLY A 446 -1.95 -18.36 19.74
CA GLY A 446 -0.59 -18.30 20.27
C GLY A 446 0.40 -17.54 19.38
N ARG A 447 -0.06 -17.00 18.25
CA ARG A 447 0.70 -16.02 17.46
C ARG A 447 0.95 -14.77 18.31
N GLU A 448 2.13 -14.20 18.17
CA GLU A 448 2.54 -13.02 18.93
C GLU A 448 3.36 -12.06 18.07
N ILE A 449 3.12 -10.77 18.25
CA ILE A 449 3.86 -9.69 17.61
C ILE A 449 4.08 -8.55 18.60
N THR A 450 5.19 -7.85 18.47
CA THR A 450 5.51 -6.70 19.33
C THR A 450 5.55 -5.44 18.48
N ALA A 451 4.74 -4.45 18.84
CA ALA A 451 4.56 -3.23 18.06
C ALA A 451 4.38 -2.00 18.97
N SER A 452 4.48 -0.80 18.40
CA SER A 452 4.17 0.45 19.11
C SER A 452 2.66 0.58 19.37
N ALA A 453 2.30 1.40 20.37
CA ALA A 453 0.89 1.66 20.75
C ALA A 453 0.00 2.05 19.56
N ASN A 454 0.49 2.92 18.68
CA ASN A 454 -0.25 3.40 17.51
C ASN A 454 -0.23 2.42 16.32
N HIS A 455 0.36 1.23 16.44
CA HIS A 455 0.39 0.27 15.35
C HIS A 455 -0.97 -0.35 15.12
N LYS A 456 -1.43 -0.34 13.86
CA LYS A 456 -2.78 -0.76 13.50
C LYS A 456 -2.84 -2.24 13.10
N PHE A 457 -3.95 -2.87 13.48
CA PHE A 457 -4.33 -4.24 13.13
C PHE A 457 -5.74 -4.23 12.53
N LEU A 458 -5.99 -5.13 11.59
CA LEU A 458 -7.27 -5.17 10.90
C LEU A 458 -8.31 -5.93 11.75
N LYS A 459 -9.39 -5.24 12.15
CA LYS A 459 -10.67 -5.82 12.61
C LYS A 459 -11.62 -5.96 11.42
N LEU A 460 -12.82 -6.51 11.65
CA LEU A 460 -13.80 -6.75 10.59
C LEU A 460 -14.13 -5.50 9.76
N ASN A 461 -14.32 -4.36 10.43
CA ASN A 461 -14.81 -3.13 9.80
C ASN A 461 -13.69 -2.12 9.53
N ASN A 462 -12.60 -2.15 10.29
CA ASN A 462 -11.59 -1.11 10.24
C ASN A 462 -10.20 -1.56 10.75
N TRP A 463 -9.21 -0.71 10.51
CA TRP A 463 -7.88 -0.81 11.12
C TRP A 463 -7.88 -0.07 12.46
N ILE A 464 -7.59 -0.78 13.55
CA ILE A 464 -7.61 -0.25 14.92
C ILE A 464 -6.20 -0.26 15.51
N ARG A 465 -5.88 0.76 16.30
CA ARG A 465 -4.57 0.86 16.96
C ARG A 465 -4.42 -0.17 18.08
N LEU A 466 -3.19 -0.57 18.36
CA LEU A 466 -2.88 -1.54 19.39
C LEU A 466 -3.36 -1.07 20.77
N ASP A 467 -3.20 0.22 21.09
CA ASP A 467 -3.62 0.81 22.36
C ASP A 467 -5.14 0.92 22.54
N GLU A 468 -5.91 0.81 21.45
CA GLU A 468 -7.38 0.81 21.47
C GLU A 468 -7.97 -0.61 21.50
N LEU A 469 -7.14 -1.64 21.30
CA LEU A 469 -7.57 -3.03 21.31
C LEU A 469 -7.92 -3.50 22.71
N LYS A 470 -8.98 -4.30 22.79
CA LYS A 470 -9.44 -4.95 24.02
C LYS A 470 -9.25 -6.46 23.92
N ILE A 471 -9.06 -7.11 25.08
CA ILE A 471 -9.08 -8.57 25.16
C ILE A 471 -10.43 -9.08 24.63
N GLY A 472 -10.40 -10.09 23.77
CA GLY A 472 -11.59 -10.61 23.09
C GLY A 472 -11.85 -10.00 21.70
N ASP A 473 -11.20 -8.90 21.33
CA ASP A 473 -11.25 -8.37 19.96
C ASP A 473 -10.70 -9.40 18.97
N ARG A 474 -11.21 -9.41 17.73
CA ARG A 474 -10.76 -10.34 16.69
C ARG A 474 -10.00 -9.64 15.58
N LEU A 475 -8.80 -10.13 15.30
CA LEU A 475 -7.87 -9.58 14.34
C LEU A 475 -7.64 -10.51 13.15
N ALA A 476 -7.37 -9.91 12.00
CA ALA A 476 -7.08 -10.62 10.78
C ALA A 476 -5.69 -11.28 10.81
N ILE A 477 -5.64 -12.59 10.61
CA ILE A 477 -4.43 -13.35 10.29
C ILE A 477 -4.64 -14.12 8.97
N PRO A 478 -3.59 -14.46 8.22
CA PRO A 478 -3.74 -15.30 7.03
C PRO A 478 -4.27 -16.70 7.38
N ARG A 479 -5.13 -17.26 6.51
CA ARG A 479 -5.57 -18.67 6.56
C ARG A 479 -4.57 -19.62 5.94
N ILE A 480 -3.88 -19.13 4.92
CA ILE A 480 -2.84 -19.81 4.17
C ILE A 480 -1.80 -18.77 3.79
N LEU A 481 -0.52 -19.12 3.90
CA LEU A 481 0.57 -18.27 3.44
C LEU A 481 1.40 -19.05 2.42
N SER A 482 0.86 -19.15 1.20
CA SER A 482 1.49 -19.91 0.13
C SER A 482 2.65 -19.16 -0.49
N VAL A 483 3.75 -19.88 -0.71
CA VAL A 483 4.94 -19.41 -1.43
C VAL A 483 5.39 -20.56 -2.33
N ILE A 484 6.12 -20.25 -3.40
CA ILE A 484 6.55 -21.25 -4.39
C ILE A 484 7.57 -22.22 -3.75
N GLY A 485 8.55 -21.67 -3.05
CA GLY A 485 9.65 -22.43 -2.44
C GLY A 485 10.64 -22.93 -3.50
N LYS A 486 11.89 -22.46 -3.42
CA LYS A 486 12.95 -22.77 -4.40
C LYS A 486 14.03 -23.71 -3.87
N ALA A 487 14.06 -24.00 -2.56
CA ALA A 487 15.11 -24.83 -1.97
C ALA A 487 15.02 -26.29 -2.42
N ASN A 488 16.18 -26.86 -2.80
CA ASN A 488 16.28 -28.23 -3.25
C ASN A 488 17.05 -29.11 -2.26
N ILE A 489 16.36 -29.60 -1.23
CA ILE A 489 16.88 -30.63 -0.31
C ILE A 489 16.34 -32.01 -0.73
N SER A 490 17.18 -33.05 -0.78
CA SER A 490 16.74 -34.41 -1.10
C SER A 490 15.70 -34.93 -0.09
N ASN A 491 14.83 -35.83 -0.53
CA ASN A 491 13.84 -36.44 0.38
C ASN A 491 14.52 -37.19 1.53
N ASP A 492 15.63 -37.86 1.25
CA ASP A 492 16.39 -38.61 2.25
C ASP A 492 17.03 -37.69 3.31
N LYS A 493 17.63 -36.54 2.90
CA LYS A 493 18.08 -35.48 3.81
C LYS A 493 16.94 -34.98 4.71
N LEU A 494 15.77 -34.72 4.15
CA LEU A 494 14.61 -34.24 4.92
C LEU A 494 14.12 -35.26 5.95
N ILE A 495 14.11 -36.54 5.59
CA ILE A 495 13.74 -37.64 6.49
C ILE A 495 14.69 -37.69 7.67
N VAL A 496 16.01 -37.67 7.41
CA VAL A 496 17.04 -37.69 8.45
C VAL A 496 16.89 -36.46 9.34
N LEU A 497 16.84 -35.26 8.78
CA LEU A 497 16.73 -34.02 9.55
C LEU A 497 15.49 -33.99 10.46
N ALA A 498 14.32 -34.36 9.95
CA ALA A 498 13.09 -34.39 10.74
C ALA A 498 13.21 -35.30 11.96
N HIS A 499 13.84 -36.47 11.80
CA HIS A 499 14.06 -37.42 12.90
C HIS A 499 15.17 -36.95 13.85
N MET A 500 16.20 -36.27 13.33
CA MET A 500 17.23 -35.69 14.18
C MET A 500 16.65 -34.57 15.06
N ILE A 501 15.82 -33.68 14.50
CA ILE A 501 15.17 -32.60 15.24
C ILE A 501 14.25 -33.14 16.35
N GLY A 502 13.51 -34.22 16.13
CA GLY A 502 12.74 -34.88 17.19
C GLY A 502 13.65 -35.62 18.19
N ASP A 503 13.90 -36.91 17.92
CA ASP A 503 14.56 -37.82 18.87
C ASP A 503 16.07 -37.98 18.66
N GLY A 504 16.70 -37.20 17.77
CA GLY A 504 18.14 -37.30 17.53
C GLY A 504 19.01 -36.57 18.56
N CYS A 505 20.23 -37.07 18.74
CA CYS A 505 21.31 -36.39 19.46
C CYS A 505 22.42 -35.98 18.48
N TYR A 506 22.69 -34.68 18.41
CA TYR A 506 23.78 -34.09 17.63
C TYR A 506 24.52 -33.00 18.44
N VAL A 507 24.65 -33.23 19.75
CA VAL A 507 25.38 -32.36 20.68
C VAL A 507 26.90 -32.49 20.45
N LYS A 508 27.65 -31.42 20.74
CA LYS A 508 29.11 -31.43 20.64
C LYS A 508 29.71 -32.49 21.59
N ARG A 509 30.75 -33.18 21.12
CA ARG A 509 31.51 -34.21 21.89
C ARG A 509 30.69 -35.44 22.33
N GLN A 510 29.50 -35.65 21.76
CA GLN A 510 28.72 -36.88 21.92
C GLN A 510 28.59 -37.61 20.57
N PRO A 511 28.44 -38.96 20.57
CA PRO A 511 28.16 -39.68 19.34
C PRO A 511 26.86 -39.21 18.71
N ILE A 512 26.88 -38.93 17.40
CA ILE A 512 25.65 -38.61 16.67
C ILE A 512 24.79 -39.87 16.53
N HIS A 513 23.59 -39.82 17.08
CA HIS A 513 22.69 -40.97 17.10
C HIS A 513 21.22 -40.58 17.11
N TYR A 514 20.35 -41.50 16.74
CA TYR A 514 18.90 -41.37 16.79
C TYR A 514 18.33 -42.53 17.60
N THR A 515 17.40 -42.26 18.52
CA THR A 515 16.85 -43.27 19.42
C THR A 515 15.33 -43.30 19.30
N ASN A 516 14.76 -44.49 19.10
CA ASN A 516 13.30 -44.65 19.09
C ASN A 516 12.91 -46.09 19.42
N SER A 517 11.72 -46.30 19.98
CA SER A 517 11.19 -47.64 20.29
C SER A 517 10.65 -48.37 19.06
N ASP A 518 10.30 -47.66 17.98
CA ASP A 518 9.78 -48.24 16.74
C ASP A 518 10.93 -48.59 15.77
N MET A 519 11.19 -49.89 15.63
CA MET A 519 12.21 -50.42 14.70
C MET A 519 11.93 -50.06 13.22
N LYS A 520 10.67 -49.78 12.84
CA LYS A 520 10.35 -49.30 11.49
C LYS A 520 10.92 -47.91 11.25
N LEU A 521 10.86 -47.02 12.24
CA LEU A 521 11.43 -45.67 12.16
C LEU A 521 12.96 -45.73 12.11
N ILE A 522 13.59 -46.57 12.94
CA ILE A 522 15.04 -46.83 12.90
C ILE A 522 15.48 -47.28 11.50
N SER A 523 14.73 -48.20 10.90
CA SER A 523 15.01 -48.71 9.56
C SER A 523 14.86 -47.64 8.48
N ILE A 524 13.86 -46.76 8.59
CA ILE A 524 13.64 -45.63 7.69
C ILE A 524 14.82 -44.65 7.76
N VAL A 525 15.20 -44.23 8.97
CA VAL A 525 16.31 -43.29 9.18
C VAL A 525 17.63 -43.90 8.73
N LYS A 526 17.90 -45.18 9.04
CA LYS A 526 19.10 -45.89 8.59
C LYS A 526 19.21 -45.89 7.06
N LYS A 527 18.14 -46.27 6.36
CA LYS A 527 18.12 -46.31 4.88
C LYS A 527 18.36 -44.93 4.27
N ALA A 528 17.65 -43.92 4.75
CA ALA A 528 17.81 -42.55 4.27
C ALA A 528 19.24 -42.03 4.52
N ALA A 529 19.77 -42.29 5.71
CA ALA A 529 21.09 -41.80 6.10
C ALA A 529 22.23 -42.47 5.33
N VAL A 530 22.17 -43.80 5.09
CA VAL A 530 23.17 -44.51 4.26
C VAL A 530 23.15 -44.06 2.80
N LYS A 531 21.95 -43.78 2.27
CA LYS A 531 21.80 -43.38 0.88
C LYS A 531 22.38 -42.00 0.59
N GLU A 532 22.26 -41.09 1.56
CA GLU A 532 22.63 -39.69 1.39
C GLU A 532 24.00 -39.34 1.95
N PHE A 533 24.41 -40.01 3.03
CA PHE A 533 25.66 -39.72 3.73
C PHE A 533 26.58 -40.95 3.68
N SER A 534 27.88 -40.72 3.50
CA SER A 534 28.93 -41.76 3.59
C SER A 534 29.15 -42.17 5.06
N ILE A 535 28.17 -42.87 5.62
CA ILE A 535 28.13 -43.34 7.01
C ILE A 535 27.89 -44.84 7.08
N THR A 536 28.34 -45.45 8.18
CA THR A 536 28.16 -46.87 8.48
C THR A 536 27.37 -47.01 9.79
N PRO A 537 26.02 -47.05 9.74
CA PRO A 537 25.22 -47.00 10.95
C PRO A 537 25.25 -48.31 11.74
N ARG A 538 25.32 -48.19 13.08
CA ARG A 538 25.25 -49.32 14.02
C ARG A 538 23.98 -49.22 14.85
N ILE A 539 23.22 -50.31 14.92
CA ILE A 539 22.03 -50.41 15.77
C ILE A 539 22.41 -51.13 17.06
N VAL A 540 22.03 -50.56 18.20
CA VAL A 540 22.19 -51.17 19.53
C VAL A 540 20.84 -51.15 20.21
N LYS A 541 20.35 -52.32 20.65
CA LYS A 541 19.11 -52.43 21.43
C LYS A 541 19.44 -52.24 22.92
N GLN A 542 18.70 -51.38 23.60
CA GLN A 542 18.75 -51.19 25.06
C GLN A 542 17.32 -51.24 25.59
N GLU A 543 16.98 -52.31 26.32
CA GLU A 543 15.62 -52.59 26.78
C GLU A 543 14.59 -52.53 25.64
N ASN A 544 13.65 -51.57 25.70
CA ASN A 544 12.59 -51.33 24.72
C ASN A 544 12.97 -50.29 23.64
N TRP A 545 14.20 -49.77 23.68
CA TRP A 545 14.69 -48.72 22.79
C TRP A 545 15.77 -49.23 21.85
N TYR A 546 15.83 -48.63 20.65
CA TYR A 546 16.87 -48.89 19.67
C TYR A 546 17.67 -47.61 19.43
N HIS A 547 18.98 -47.68 19.63
CA HIS A 547 19.92 -46.61 19.32
C HIS A 547 20.56 -46.85 17.95
N LEU A 548 20.36 -45.92 17.04
CA LEU A 548 21.00 -45.87 15.72
C LEU A 548 22.17 -44.90 15.77
N TYR A 549 23.38 -45.40 15.94
CA TYR A 549 24.61 -44.63 15.84
C TYR A 549 24.95 -44.37 14.38
N LEU A 550 25.14 -43.10 14.00
CA LEU A 550 25.35 -42.65 12.63
C LEU A 550 26.83 -42.33 12.39
N SER A 551 27.70 -43.33 12.61
CA SER A 551 29.17 -43.21 12.51
C SER A 551 29.64 -43.00 11.07
N ALA A 552 30.72 -42.22 10.87
CA ALA A 552 31.33 -42.04 9.55
C ALA A 552 31.91 -43.37 9.03
N SER A 553 31.90 -43.56 7.70
CA SER A 553 32.49 -44.76 7.08
C SER A 553 34.01 -44.77 7.11
N GLU A 554 34.64 -43.59 7.17
CA GLU A 554 36.09 -43.43 7.26
C GLU A 554 36.56 -43.06 8.68
N ARG A 555 37.82 -43.38 8.99
CA ARG A 555 38.48 -42.90 10.22
C ARG A 555 38.60 -41.38 10.18
N LEU A 556 38.02 -40.71 11.18
CA LEU A 556 38.08 -39.26 11.32
C LEU A 556 39.51 -38.85 11.74
N ALA A 557 40.33 -38.42 10.78
CA ALA A 557 41.65 -37.82 11.01
C ALA A 557 41.53 -36.29 11.31
N ARG A 558 42.64 -35.62 11.66
CA ARG A 558 42.67 -34.19 11.96
C ARG A 558 42.08 -33.39 10.77
N GLY A 559 40.99 -32.66 10.99
CA GLY A 559 40.28 -31.89 9.97
C GLY A 559 39.14 -32.62 9.22
N LYS A 560 39.01 -33.96 9.33
CA LYS A 560 37.88 -34.71 8.76
C LYS A 560 36.75 -34.86 9.79
N ARG A 561 35.54 -34.44 9.42
CA ARG A 561 34.33 -34.55 10.26
C ARG A 561 33.36 -35.58 9.68
N ASN A 562 32.49 -36.11 10.53
CA ASN A 562 31.39 -36.96 10.09
C ASN A 562 30.54 -36.20 9.03
N PRO A 563 30.21 -36.78 7.86
CA PRO A 563 29.47 -36.08 6.80
C PRO A 563 28.13 -35.50 7.24
N LEU A 564 27.40 -36.20 8.12
CA LEU A 564 26.14 -35.72 8.68
C LEU A 564 26.38 -34.53 9.61
N VAL A 565 27.45 -34.56 10.40
CA VAL A 565 27.84 -33.43 11.27
C VAL A 565 28.28 -32.23 10.43
N LYS A 566 29.05 -32.45 9.36
CA LYS A 566 29.45 -31.41 8.41
C LYS A 566 28.21 -30.73 7.82
N TRP A 567 27.24 -31.51 7.38
CA TRP A 567 25.97 -31.01 6.86
C TRP A 567 25.16 -30.20 7.90
N LEU A 568 25.02 -30.72 9.12
CA LEU A 568 24.28 -30.03 10.20
C LEU A 568 24.96 -28.73 10.64
N ASP A 569 26.29 -28.64 10.55
CA ASP A 569 27.05 -27.47 11.00
C ASP A 569 27.23 -26.44 9.89
N GLU A 570 27.86 -26.83 8.77
CA GLU A 570 28.27 -25.91 7.71
C GLU A 570 27.12 -25.49 6.80
N GLU A 571 26.18 -26.40 6.49
CA GLU A 571 25.04 -26.08 5.62
C GLU A 571 23.84 -25.58 6.43
N LEU A 572 23.48 -26.23 7.53
CA LEU A 572 22.25 -25.93 8.28
C LEU A 572 22.43 -25.05 9.51
N GLY A 573 23.64 -24.96 10.08
CA GLY A 573 23.91 -24.14 11.27
C GLY A 573 23.19 -24.60 12.55
N VAL A 574 22.83 -25.88 12.66
CA VAL A 574 22.08 -26.43 13.81
C VAL A 574 22.89 -27.41 14.66
N TYR A 575 24.12 -27.76 14.27
CA TYR A 575 24.93 -28.71 15.03
C TYR A 575 25.23 -28.22 16.47
N GLY A 576 25.16 -29.14 17.44
CA GLY A 576 25.46 -28.87 18.83
C GLY A 576 24.26 -28.50 19.72
N GLN A 577 23.04 -28.37 19.16
CA GLN A 577 21.85 -28.00 19.94
C GLN A 577 21.40 -29.14 20.87
N HIS A 578 21.05 -28.78 22.10
CA HIS A 578 20.31 -29.64 23.02
C HIS A 578 18.82 -29.67 22.67
N SER A 579 18.06 -30.61 23.26
CA SER A 579 16.62 -30.81 22.97
C SER A 579 15.76 -29.54 23.03
N ARG A 580 16.09 -28.60 23.93
CA ARG A 580 15.38 -27.32 24.10
C ARG A 580 15.93 -26.15 23.28
N GLU A 581 17.02 -26.37 22.56
CA GLU A 581 17.63 -25.40 21.65
C GLU A 581 17.33 -25.75 20.19
N LYS A 582 16.80 -26.95 19.94
CA LYS A 582 16.47 -27.41 18.59
C LYS A 582 15.50 -26.47 17.91
N ILE A 583 15.81 -26.12 16.66
CA ILE A 583 14.99 -25.30 15.78
C ILE A 583 14.93 -25.92 14.38
N ILE A 584 13.94 -25.53 13.60
CA ILE A 584 13.87 -25.83 12.17
C ILE A 584 14.83 -24.87 11.43
N PRO A 585 15.78 -25.38 10.62
CA PRO A 585 16.68 -24.56 9.81
C PRO A 585 15.94 -23.70 8.77
N ASP A 586 16.52 -22.55 8.42
CA ASP A 586 15.93 -21.58 7.48
C ASP A 586 15.58 -22.19 6.11
N GLN A 587 16.41 -23.12 5.63
CA GLN A 587 16.24 -23.78 4.34
C GLN A 587 14.93 -24.58 4.25
N ILE A 588 14.37 -25.03 5.37
CA ILE A 588 13.09 -25.75 5.41
C ILE A 588 11.93 -24.80 5.10
N PHE A 589 12.02 -23.53 5.50
CA PHE A 589 11.02 -22.52 5.14
C PHE A 589 11.10 -22.11 3.67
N GLU A 590 12.16 -22.48 2.95
CA GLU A 590 12.29 -22.23 1.52
C GLU A 590 11.84 -23.41 0.64
N LEU A 591 11.36 -24.50 1.25
CA LEU A 591 10.86 -25.67 0.52
C LEU A 591 9.47 -25.41 -0.06
N ASN A 592 9.13 -26.17 -1.12
CA ASN A 592 7.77 -26.22 -1.64
C ASN A 592 6.83 -27.05 -0.74
N SER A 593 5.52 -26.93 -0.96
CA SER A 593 4.50 -27.58 -0.13
C SER A 593 4.64 -29.11 -0.07
N LYS A 594 5.08 -29.78 -1.14
CA LYS A 594 5.27 -31.24 -1.16
C LYS A 594 6.37 -31.67 -0.18
N LYS A 595 7.51 -30.98 -0.19
CA LYS A 595 8.63 -31.26 0.71
C LYS A 595 8.34 -30.89 2.16
N ILE A 596 7.56 -29.84 2.41
CA ILE A 596 7.09 -29.51 3.77
C ILE A 596 6.18 -30.59 4.32
N LYS A 597 5.23 -31.10 3.52
CA LYS A 597 4.37 -32.22 3.92
C LYS A 597 5.21 -33.45 4.30
N LEU A 598 6.24 -33.78 3.51
CA LEU A 598 7.16 -34.87 3.83
C LEU A 598 7.92 -34.60 5.14
N PHE A 599 8.51 -33.43 5.30
CA PHE A 599 9.24 -33.05 6.50
C PHE A 599 8.36 -33.16 7.76
N LEU A 600 7.17 -32.54 7.75
CA LEU A 600 6.23 -32.58 8.86
C LEU A 600 5.74 -34.00 9.16
N LYS A 601 5.50 -34.83 8.14
CA LYS A 601 5.09 -36.24 8.31
C LYS A 601 6.12 -37.05 9.10
N HIS A 602 7.39 -36.83 8.81
CA HIS A 602 8.50 -37.49 9.49
C HIS A 602 8.78 -36.86 10.86
N LEU A 603 8.62 -35.54 11.00
CA LEU A 603 8.76 -34.85 12.29
C LEU A 603 7.67 -35.34 13.27
N TRP A 604 6.42 -35.46 12.83
CA TRP A 604 5.33 -35.95 13.67
C TRP A 604 5.48 -37.41 14.13
N ALA A 605 6.34 -38.20 13.48
CA ALA A 605 6.61 -39.57 13.88
C ALA A 605 7.38 -39.65 15.21
N THR A 606 8.13 -38.61 15.54
CA THR A 606 8.90 -38.44 16.79
C THR A 606 7.97 -37.97 17.93
N ASP A 607 8.12 -36.74 18.42
CA ASP A 607 7.35 -36.11 19.50
C ASP A 607 5.90 -35.74 19.14
N GLY A 608 5.42 -36.14 17.96
CA GLY A 608 4.04 -35.93 17.54
C GLY A 608 3.07 -36.96 18.11
N CYS A 609 1.89 -36.50 18.53
CA CYS A 609 0.80 -37.34 19.00
C CYS A 609 -0.36 -37.34 17.99
N ILE A 610 -0.84 -38.54 17.67
CA ILE A 610 -2.09 -38.80 16.95
C ILE A 610 -2.79 -39.92 17.71
N HIS A 611 -3.85 -39.57 18.43
CA HIS A 611 -4.56 -40.53 19.27
C HIS A 611 -6.06 -40.31 19.17
N THR A 612 -6.79 -41.41 18.96
CA THR A 612 -8.25 -41.45 18.96
C THR A 612 -8.70 -42.11 20.26
N GLN A 613 -9.32 -41.33 21.14
CA GLN A 613 -9.96 -41.84 22.34
C GLN A 613 -11.42 -42.13 22.02
N ILE A 614 -11.86 -43.38 22.19
CA ILE A 614 -13.25 -43.82 22.00
C ILE A 614 -13.86 -44.08 23.37
N GLY A 615 -14.99 -43.43 23.67
CA GLY A 615 -15.69 -43.53 24.95
C GLY A 615 -16.76 -42.45 25.14
N LYS A 616 -17.18 -42.18 26.38
CA LYS A 616 -18.22 -41.17 26.71
C LYS A 616 -17.94 -39.76 26.17
N LYS A 617 -16.66 -39.39 25.99
CA LYS A 617 -16.21 -38.16 25.30
C LYS A 617 -15.19 -38.52 24.23
N SER A 618 -15.66 -39.12 23.14
CA SER A 618 -14.79 -39.54 22.05
C SER A 618 -14.12 -38.33 21.39
N LYS A 619 -12.81 -38.36 21.20
CA LYS A 619 -12.04 -37.24 20.64
C LYS A 619 -10.79 -37.71 19.89
N VAL A 620 -10.38 -36.94 18.88
CA VAL A 620 -9.07 -37.08 18.23
C VAL A 620 -8.14 -35.98 18.73
N SER A 621 -6.96 -36.38 19.16
CA SER A 621 -5.89 -35.48 19.57
C SER A 621 -4.77 -35.53 18.53
N VAL A 622 -4.49 -34.40 17.89
CA VAL A 622 -3.37 -34.21 16.96
C VAL A 622 -2.54 -33.03 17.48
N TYR A 623 -1.33 -33.30 17.98
CA TYR A 623 -0.42 -32.24 18.43
C TYR A 623 1.04 -32.64 18.30
N TYR A 624 1.95 -31.67 18.31
CA TYR A 624 3.39 -31.86 18.40
C TYR A 624 3.93 -31.12 19.62
N ALA A 625 4.77 -31.77 20.41
CA ALA A 625 5.27 -31.28 21.69
C ALA A 625 6.78 -30.96 21.62
N SER A 626 7.21 -29.90 22.30
CA SER A 626 8.64 -29.58 22.46
C SER A 626 8.87 -28.70 23.69
N GLY A 627 10.04 -28.82 24.30
CA GLY A 627 10.50 -27.88 25.33
C GLY A 627 10.88 -26.49 24.76
N ASN A 628 11.05 -26.36 23.44
CA ASN A 628 11.36 -25.08 22.79
C ASN A 628 10.10 -24.45 22.18
N LYS A 629 9.68 -23.28 22.70
CA LYS A 629 8.52 -22.54 22.17
C LYS A 629 8.74 -22.10 20.71
N ASP A 630 9.97 -21.77 20.32
CA ASP A 630 10.24 -21.27 18.97
C ASP A 630 10.15 -22.38 17.92
N LEU A 631 10.57 -23.61 18.26
CA LEU A 631 10.31 -24.79 17.41
C LEU A 631 8.80 -24.99 17.19
N ILE A 632 8.00 -24.84 18.24
CA ILE A 632 6.53 -24.94 18.13
C ILE A 632 5.93 -23.84 17.24
N LYS A 633 6.42 -22.60 17.33
CA LYS A 633 6.02 -21.51 16.42
C LYS A 633 6.43 -21.78 14.97
N GLN A 634 7.62 -22.34 14.77
CA GLN A 634 8.12 -22.72 13.45
C GLN A 634 7.27 -23.82 12.82
N VAL A 635 6.87 -24.85 13.60
CA VAL A 635 5.92 -25.88 13.15
C VAL A 635 4.54 -25.26 12.86
N GLN A 636 4.03 -24.37 13.71
CA GLN A 636 2.77 -23.64 13.46
C GLN A 636 2.83 -22.85 12.14
N HIS A 637 3.95 -22.19 11.84
CA HIS A 637 4.15 -21.48 10.58
C HIS A 637 4.16 -22.44 9.37
N LEU A 638 4.85 -23.59 9.44
CA LEU A 638 4.83 -24.58 8.36
C LEU A 638 3.42 -25.15 8.12
N LEU A 639 2.63 -25.37 9.18
CA LEU A 639 1.22 -25.76 9.06
C LEU A 639 0.38 -24.68 8.38
N LEU A 640 0.60 -23.39 8.71
CA LEU A 640 -0.05 -22.26 8.05
C LEU A 640 0.28 -22.19 6.55
N ARG A 641 1.53 -22.49 6.14
CA ARG A 641 1.91 -22.57 4.73
C ARG A 641 1.14 -23.64 3.96
N LEU A 642 0.67 -24.69 4.65
CA LEU A 642 -0.19 -25.73 4.10
C LEU A 642 -1.69 -25.41 4.27
N GLY A 643 -2.02 -24.25 4.84
CA GLY A 643 -3.38 -23.83 5.14
C GLY A 643 -4.05 -24.65 6.24
N ILE A 644 -3.28 -25.10 7.24
CA ILE A 644 -3.77 -25.79 8.44
C ILE A 644 -3.65 -24.82 9.61
N ILE A 645 -4.79 -24.36 10.12
CA ILE A 645 -4.82 -23.52 11.32
C ILE A 645 -4.55 -24.37 12.55
N SER A 646 -3.71 -23.87 13.44
CA SER A 646 -3.28 -24.55 14.65
C SER A 646 -3.13 -23.58 15.81
N LYS A 647 -3.16 -24.12 17.03
CA LYS A 647 -3.11 -23.36 18.28
C LYS A 647 -1.94 -23.80 19.13
N ILE A 648 -1.19 -22.84 19.68
CA ILE A 648 -0.15 -23.12 20.67
C ILE A 648 -0.76 -23.16 22.07
N GLY A 649 -0.42 -24.21 22.82
CA GLY A 649 -0.71 -24.33 24.23
C GLY A 649 0.55 -24.66 25.03
N LYS A 650 0.42 -24.55 26.35
CA LYS A 650 1.48 -24.81 27.33
C LYS A 650 0.97 -25.85 28.31
N THR A 651 1.80 -26.84 28.63
CA THR A 651 1.53 -27.84 29.65
C THR A 651 2.62 -27.76 30.70
N SER A 652 2.21 -27.53 31.94
CA SER A 652 3.09 -27.44 33.11
C SER A 652 2.75 -28.59 34.05
N LYS A 653 3.77 -29.33 34.50
CA LYS A 653 3.62 -30.43 35.47
C LYS A 653 4.55 -30.14 36.64
N VAL A 654 4.05 -30.24 37.88
CA VAL A 654 4.85 -29.97 39.09
C VAL A 654 6.12 -30.82 39.09
N GLY A 655 7.28 -30.18 39.29
CA GLY A 655 8.61 -30.82 39.23
C GLY A 655 9.19 -31.00 37.82
N TYR A 656 8.47 -30.60 36.77
CA TYR A 656 8.93 -30.61 35.38
C TYR A 656 8.82 -29.22 34.77
N GLU A 657 9.77 -28.87 33.92
CA GLU A 657 9.69 -27.61 33.18
C GLU A 657 8.62 -27.66 32.10
N ASP A 658 8.24 -26.48 31.63
CA ASP A 658 7.12 -26.29 30.72
C ASP A 658 7.34 -26.92 29.35
N ILE A 659 6.30 -27.60 28.85
CA ILE A 659 6.27 -28.15 27.49
C ILE A 659 5.28 -27.34 26.65
N TRP A 660 5.71 -26.94 25.46
CA TRP A 660 4.89 -26.24 24.49
C TRP A 660 4.35 -27.23 23.46
N ASN A 661 3.09 -27.02 23.07
CA ASN A 661 2.39 -27.90 22.14
C ASN A 661 1.76 -27.08 21.03
N VAL A 662 1.88 -27.52 19.78
CA VAL A 662 1.04 -27.05 18.67
C VAL A 662 -0.07 -28.06 18.43
N TYR A 663 -1.32 -27.64 18.61
CA TYR A 663 -2.52 -28.46 18.43
C TYR A 663 -3.17 -28.18 17.08
N VAL A 664 -3.49 -29.24 16.35
CA VAL A 664 -4.40 -29.19 15.20
C VAL A 664 -5.80 -29.54 15.71
N GLN A 665 -6.70 -28.56 15.72
CA GLN A 665 -8.03 -28.66 16.32
C GLN A 665 -9.11 -28.36 15.30
N GLY A 666 -10.25 -29.01 15.43
CA GLY A 666 -11.36 -28.90 14.48
C GLY A 666 -11.33 -30.03 13.45
N LYS A 667 -12.51 -30.47 13.03
CA LYS A 667 -12.68 -31.59 12.08
C LYS A 667 -11.96 -31.30 10.76
N ILE A 668 -12.14 -30.09 10.20
CA ILE A 668 -11.59 -29.69 8.91
C ILE A 668 -10.06 -29.72 8.94
N GLU A 669 -9.46 -29.07 9.95
CA GLU A 669 -8.01 -28.93 10.09
C GLU A 669 -7.35 -30.28 10.39
N GLN A 670 -7.98 -31.10 11.23
CA GLN A 670 -7.49 -32.45 11.55
C GLN A 670 -7.57 -33.38 10.34
N LEU A 671 -8.68 -33.41 9.60
CA LEU A 671 -8.78 -34.20 8.37
C LEU A 671 -7.75 -33.73 7.33
N LYS A 672 -7.61 -32.42 7.14
CA LYS A 672 -6.60 -31.86 6.24
C LYS A 672 -5.19 -32.31 6.64
N PHE A 673 -4.85 -32.25 7.92
CA PHE A 673 -3.57 -32.76 8.42
C PHE A 673 -3.40 -34.26 8.16
N LEU A 674 -4.40 -35.08 8.50
CA LEU A 674 -4.32 -36.54 8.42
C LEU A 674 -4.23 -37.05 6.97
N HIS A 675 -4.95 -36.43 6.03
CA HIS A 675 -4.88 -36.77 4.61
C HIS A 675 -3.59 -36.26 3.95
N ASP A 676 -3.22 -35.00 4.17
CA ASP A 676 -2.11 -34.38 3.44
C ASP A 676 -0.72 -34.71 4.02
N ILE A 677 -0.64 -34.83 5.34
CA ILE A 677 0.63 -35.02 6.07
C ILE A 677 0.67 -36.43 6.66
N GLY A 678 -0.31 -36.76 7.52
CA GLY A 678 -0.36 -38.04 8.22
C GLY A 678 0.88 -38.30 9.08
N CYS A 679 1.30 -39.57 9.17
CA CYS A 679 2.47 -39.99 9.94
C CYS A 679 3.09 -41.27 9.35
N VAL A 680 4.31 -41.62 9.78
CA VAL A 680 5.01 -42.87 9.43
C VAL A 680 5.19 -43.78 10.65
N GLY A 681 5.70 -45.00 10.42
CA GLY A 681 5.88 -46.01 11.46
C GLY A 681 4.55 -46.60 11.97
N ASN A 682 4.54 -47.05 13.22
CA ASN A 682 3.39 -47.69 13.84
C ASN A 682 2.19 -46.72 14.03
N LYS A 683 2.43 -45.40 14.05
CA LYS A 683 1.37 -44.38 14.13
C LYS A 683 0.46 -44.32 12.89
N LYS A 684 0.83 -44.97 11.77
CA LYS A 684 0.00 -45.01 10.54
C LYS A 684 -1.38 -45.63 10.78
N GLU A 685 -1.50 -46.60 11.69
CA GLU A 685 -2.80 -47.18 12.05
C GLU A 685 -3.68 -46.19 12.82
N GLN A 686 -3.07 -45.39 13.71
CA GLN A 686 -3.79 -44.34 14.44
C GLN A 686 -4.31 -43.26 13.49
N VAL A 687 -3.57 -42.92 12.43
CA VAL A 687 -4.05 -42.00 11.38
C VAL A 687 -5.31 -42.53 10.72
N LYS A 688 -5.34 -43.81 10.31
CA LYS A 688 -6.53 -44.44 9.71
C LYS A 688 -7.72 -44.42 10.68
N LYS A 689 -7.50 -44.80 11.95
CA LYS A 689 -8.52 -44.76 13.00
C LYS A 689 -9.07 -43.35 13.22
N ALA A 690 -8.20 -42.34 13.22
CA ALA A 690 -8.59 -40.94 13.36
C ALA A 690 -9.42 -40.42 12.18
N ILE A 691 -9.04 -40.74 10.93
CA ILE A 691 -9.80 -40.37 9.72
C ILE A 691 -11.21 -40.95 9.78
N ASN A 692 -11.32 -42.28 9.93
CA ASN A 692 -12.61 -42.97 9.98
C ASN A 692 -13.52 -42.41 11.07
N PHE A 693 -12.95 -42.05 12.22
CA PHE A 693 -13.73 -41.46 13.31
C PHE A 693 -14.18 -40.03 13.00
N LEU A 694 -13.30 -39.17 12.46
CA LEU A 694 -13.64 -37.77 12.15
C LEU A 694 -14.62 -37.62 11.00
N GLU A 695 -14.56 -38.48 9.98
CA GLU A 695 -15.50 -38.48 8.86
C GLU A 695 -16.95 -38.67 9.35
N ASN A 696 -17.13 -39.52 10.37
CA ASN A 696 -18.42 -39.86 10.98
C ASN A 696 -18.92 -38.87 12.05
N ILE A 697 -18.14 -37.85 12.41
CA ILE A 697 -18.56 -36.80 13.36
C ILE A 697 -19.20 -35.62 12.64
N THR A 698 -20.30 -35.09 13.16
CA THR A 698 -20.85 -33.82 12.70
C THR A 698 -19.92 -32.65 13.05
N GLU A 699 -19.64 -31.81 12.07
CA GLU A 699 -18.74 -30.67 12.24
C GLU A 699 -19.30 -29.68 13.30
N ASN A 700 -18.42 -29.17 14.17
CA ASN A 700 -18.77 -28.06 15.05
C ASN A 700 -18.67 -26.73 14.28
N PRO A 701 -19.78 -25.99 14.06
CA PRO A 701 -19.81 -24.78 13.23
C PRO A 701 -19.10 -23.57 13.84
N ASN A 702 -18.51 -23.71 15.04
CA ASN A 702 -17.89 -22.61 15.80
C ASN A 702 -16.37 -22.46 15.58
N ASN A 703 -15.77 -23.17 14.62
CA ASN A 703 -14.37 -23.01 14.23
C ASN A 703 -14.26 -22.15 12.94
N ASP A 704 -13.30 -21.21 12.89
CA ASP A 704 -13.15 -20.23 11.78
C ASP A 704 -14.45 -19.42 11.49
N VAL A 705 -14.82 -18.58 12.46
CA VAL A 705 -16.03 -17.74 12.40
C VAL A 705 -15.70 -16.30 12.05
N ILE A 706 -16.58 -15.67 11.27
CA ILE A 706 -16.59 -14.22 11.04
C ILE A 706 -17.07 -13.54 12.33
N PRO A 707 -16.39 -12.47 12.81
CA PRO A 707 -16.75 -11.73 14.02
C PRO A 707 -18.23 -11.31 14.07
N LYS A 708 -18.80 -11.19 15.28
CA LYS A 708 -20.23 -10.93 15.50
C LYS A 708 -20.69 -9.60 14.90
N GLU A 709 -19.77 -8.67 14.72
CA GLU A 709 -19.96 -7.36 14.10
C GLU A 709 -20.55 -7.46 12.68
N ILE A 710 -20.41 -8.61 12.00
CA ILE A 710 -21.03 -8.85 10.69
C ILE A 710 -22.57 -8.82 10.76
N TRP A 711 -23.15 -9.10 11.93
CA TRP A 711 -24.60 -9.04 12.11
C TRP A 711 -25.14 -7.63 11.98
N ASP A 712 -24.36 -6.60 12.31
CA ASP A 712 -24.81 -5.21 12.16
C ASP A 712 -24.93 -4.86 10.67
N TYR A 713 -24.01 -5.33 9.84
CA TYR A 713 -24.11 -5.23 8.39
C TYR A 713 -25.33 -6.00 7.84
N ILE A 714 -25.56 -7.23 8.31
CA ILE A 714 -26.72 -8.02 7.90
C ILE A 714 -28.04 -7.33 8.29
N LYS A 715 -28.14 -6.73 9.48
CA LYS A 715 -29.34 -5.99 9.91
C LYS A 715 -29.64 -4.80 8.98
N ILE A 716 -28.61 -4.06 8.56
CA ILE A 716 -28.76 -2.95 7.60
C ILE A 716 -29.31 -3.48 6.28
N LEU A 717 -28.76 -4.59 5.76
CA LEU A 717 -29.26 -5.22 4.53
C LEU A 717 -30.70 -5.72 4.64
N LEU A 718 -31.07 -6.32 5.78
CA LEU A 718 -32.46 -6.76 6.01
C LEU A 718 -33.43 -5.58 5.99
N LYS A 719 -33.05 -4.44 6.61
CA LYS A 719 -33.84 -3.21 6.59
C LYS A 719 -33.99 -2.64 5.17
N GLN A 720 -32.91 -2.61 4.39
CA GLN A 720 -32.93 -2.14 3.00
C GLN A 720 -33.81 -3.00 2.09
N ASN A 721 -33.89 -4.31 2.34
CA ASN A 721 -34.70 -5.24 1.57
C ASN A 721 -36.13 -5.42 2.14
N ASN A 722 -36.52 -4.64 3.15
CA ASN A 722 -37.81 -4.76 3.86
C ASN A 722 -38.09 -6.18 4.41
N ILE A 723 -37.05 -6.93 4.79
CA ILE A 723 -37.18 -8.29 5.32
C ILE A 723 -37.19 -8.24 6.85
N THR A 724 -38.25 -8.75 7.47
CA THR A 724 -38.32 -8.85 8.94
C THR A 724 -37.39 -9.96 9.46
N THR A 725 -36.94 -9.87 10.73
CA THR A 725 -36.11 -10.94 11.34
C THR A 725 -36.81 -12.31 11.30
N ARG A 726 -38.14 -12.32 11.50
CA ARG A 726 -38.95 -13.55 11.46
C ARG A 726 -38.98 -14.14 10.06
N GLU A 727 -39.16 -13.32 9.05
CA GLU A 727 -39.12 -13.74 7.65
C GLU A 727 -37.72 -14.21 7.23
N PHE A 728 -36.67 -13.49 7.62
CA PHE A 728 -35.29 -13.89 7.37
C PHE A 728 -34.97 -15.27 7.97
N HIS A 729 -35.34 -15.52 9.23
CA HIS A 729 -35.16 -16.83 9.86
C HIS A 729 -35.96 -17.92 9.12
N LYS A 730 -37.17 -17.62 8.63
CA LYS A 730 -37.96 -18.55 7.81
C LYS A 730 -37.25 -18.88 6.49
N ARG A 731 -36.74 -17.88 5.77
CA ARG A 731 -35.98 -18.07 4.51
C ARG A 731 -34.70 -18.90 4.72
N MET A 732 -34.02 -18.69 5.85
CA MET A 732 -32.83 -19.46 6.22
C MET A 732 -33.11 -20.87 6.77
N ASN A 733 -34.39 -21.27 6.88
CA ASN A 733 -34.84 -22.49 7.55
C ASN A 733 -34.29 -22.64 8.99
N TRP A 734 -34.33 -21.55 9.75
CA TRP A 734 -33.88 -21.49 11.14
C TRP A 734 -35.06 -21.40 12.10
N ALA A 735 -34.94 -22.08 13.25
CA ALA A 735 -35.82 -21.82 14.38
C ALA A 735 -35.70 -20.35 14.81
N TYR A 736 -36.86 -19.70 14.98
CA TYR A 736 -36.92 -18.33 15.45
C TYR A 736 -36.31 -18.24 16.86
N SER A 737 -35.34 -17.35 17.03
CA SER A 737 -34.52 -17.24 18.24
C SER A 737 -34.27 -15.78 18.64
N GLY A 738 -35.14 -14.87 18.16
CA GLY A 738 -34.99 -13.44 18.37
C GLY A 738 -33.61 -12.94 17.96
N THR A 739 -32.94 -12.23 18.86
CA THR A 739 -31.60 -11.64 18.66
C THR A 739 -30.45 -12.48 19.20
N GLN A 740 -30.70 -13.61 19.87
CA GLN A 740 -29.67 -14.41 20.53
C GLN A 740 -28.58 -14.90 19.57
N ARG A 741 -28.92 -15.11 18.29
CA ARG A 741 -27.94 -15.49 17.26
C ARG A 741 -26.94 -14.38 16.93
N TYR A 742 -27.30 -13.12 17.17
CA TYR A 742 -26.50 -11.94 16.83
C TYR A 742 -25.34 -11.70 17.80
N GLU A 743 -25.33 -12.40 18.94
CA GLU A 743 -24.27 -12.28 19.95
C GLU A 743 -23.02 -13.09 19.59
N ASN A 744 -23.13 -14.03 18.63
CA ASN A 744 -22.08 -14.95 18.25
C ASN A 744 -21.60 -14.70 16.81
N GLY A 745 -20.36 -15.08 16.54
CA GLY A 745 -19.82 -15.07 15.17
C GLY A 745 -20.53 -16.04 14.23
N ILE A 746 -20.37 -15.84 12.92
CA ILE A 746 -21.01 -16.65 11.88
C ILE A 746 -19.95 -17.50 11.17
N GLY A 747 -20.14 -18.82 11.12
CA GLY A 747 -19.31 -19.70 10.30
C GLY A 747 -19.45 -19.40 8.80
N ARG A 748 -18.38 -19.57 8.02
CA ARG A 748 -18.35 -19.20 6.59
C ARG A 748 -19.46 -19.82 5.75
N ASN A 749 -19.71 -21.12 5.91
CA ASN A 749 -20.77 -21.82 5.17
C ASN A 749 -22.15 -21.21 5.46
N ARG A 750 -22.37 -20.81 6.71
CA ARG A 750 -23.60 -20.13 7.11
C ARG A 750 -23.69 -18.75 6.50
N LEU A 751 -22.60 -17.97 6.50
CA LEU A 751 -22.55 -16.66 5.84
C LEU A 751 -22.77 -16.77 4.32
N LEU A 752 -22.28 -17.83 3.67
CA LEU A 752 -22.58 -18.12 2.26
C LEU A 752 -24.07 -18.40 2.03
N SER A 753 -24.74 -19.12 2.95
CA SER A 753 -26.19 -19.30 2.85
C SER A 753 -26.94 -17.97 3.02
N ILE A 754 -26.50 -17.09 3.93
CA ILE A 754 -27.08 -15.75 4.07
C ILE A 754 -26.86 -14.93 2.79
N TYR A 755 -25.68 -15.02 2.20
CA TYR A 755 -25.38 -14.41 0.91
C TYR A 755 -26.32 -14.91 -0.20
N LYS A 756 -26.65 -16.20 -0.26
CA LYS A 756 -27.58 -16.73 -1.27
C LYS A 756 -28.97 -16.08 -1.17
N GLU A 757 -29.44 -15.80 0.04
CA GLU A 757 -30.73 -15.14 0.29
C GLU A 757 -30.68 -13.62 0.03
N LEU A 758 -29.63 -12.94 0.47
CA LEU A 758 -29.53 -11.46 0.41
C LEU A 758 -28.79 -10.93 -0.83
N LYS A 759 -28.12 -11.78 -1.60
CA LYS A 759 -27.35 -11.50 -2.84
C LYS A 759 -26.34 -10.35 -2.77
N ASN A 760 -25.91 -9.95 -1.56
CA ASN A 760 -24.96 -8.87 -1.37
C ASN A 760 -23.48 -9.35 -1.51
N GLN A 761 -22.69 -8.66 -2.33
CA GLN A 761 -21.32 -9.07 -2.65
C GLN A 761 -20.34 -8.99 -1.46
N GLU A 762 -20.52 -8.07 -0.50
CA GLU A 762 -19.65 -7.95 0.68
C GLU A 762 -19.76 -9.18 1.59
N LEU A 763 -20.96 -9.75 1.76
CA LEU A 763 -21.14 -11.00 2.52
C LEU A 763 -20.36 -12.15 1.90
N ARG A 764 -20.35 -12.24 0.56
CA ARG A 764 -19.56 -13.24 -0.17
C ARG A 764 -18.07 -13.02 0.04
N LYS A 765 -17.60 -11.78 -0.02
CA LYS A 765 -16.20 -11.39 0.23
C LYS A 765 -15.72 -11.84 1.61
N PHE A 766 -16.47 -11.56 2.68
CA PHE A 766 -16.10 -12.03 4.03
C PHE A 766 -16.09 -13.55 4.12
N ALA A 767 -17.10 -14.23 3.57
CA ALA A 767 -17.20 -15.68 3.64
C ALA A 767 -16.06 -16.39 2.89
N GLN A 768 -15.68 -15.87 1.71
CA GLN A 768 -14.66 -16.45 0.84
C GLN A 768 -13.25 -15.90 1.12
N SER A 769 -13.07 -15.00 2.07
CA SER A 769 -11.77 -14.38 2.40
C SER A 769 -10.66 -15.36 2.78
N ASP A 770 -9.42 -14.91 2.62
CA ASP A 770 -8.21 -15.65 3.04
C ASP A 770 -7.78 -15.32 4.48
N ILE A 771 -8.68 -14.71 5.26
CA ILE A 771 -8.43 -14.20 6.62
C ILE A 771 -9.05 -15.12 7.65
N TYR A 772 -8.31 -15.53 8.67
CA TYR A 772 -8.84 -16.11 9.90
C TYR A 772 -8.94 -15.02 10.96
N TRP A 773 -10.05 -14.96 11.67
CA TRP A 773 -10.29 -13.94 12.71
C TRP A 773 -9.91 -14.48 14.09
N ASP A 774 -8.68 -14.20 14.50
CA ASP A 774 -8.10 -14.68 15.75
C ASP A 774 -8.32 -13.69 16.89
N GLU A 775 -8.54 -14.20 18.10
CA GLU A 775 -8.95 -13.40 19.24
C GLU A 775 -7.74 -12.89 20.03
N VAL A 776 -7.76 -11.62 20.43
CA VAL A 776 -6.75 -11.00 21.30
C VAL A 776 -6.82 -11.64 22.68
N ARG A 777 -5.71 -12.26 23.10
CA ARG A 777 -5.58 -12.92 24.40
C ARG A 777 -4.94 -12.02 25.44
N SER A 778 -3.84 -11.35 25.10
CA SER A 778 -3.18 -10.38 25.98
C SER A 778 -2.46 -9.30 25.21
N ILE A 779 -2.32 -8.13 25.84
CA ILE A 779 -1.51 -7.00 25.40
C ILE A 779 -0.65 -6.59 26.58
N GLU A 780 0.66 -6.74 26.47
CA GLU A 780 1.60 -6.56 27.58
C GLU A 780 2.68 -5.53 27.21
N PHE A 781 2.89 -4.53 28.06
CA PHE A 781 3.98 -3.58 27.86
C PHE A 781 5.35 -4.28 27.91
N GLN A 782 6.23 -3.97 26.95
CA GLN A 782 7.53 -4.62 26.78
C GLN A 782 8.72 -3.64 26.91
N GLY A 783 8.48 -2.44 27.44
CA GLY A 783 9.51 -1.41 27.58
C GLY A 783 9.64 -0.53 26.33
N ILE A 784 10.76 0.20 26.26
CA ILE A 784 11.11 1.07 25.15
C ILE A 784 12.18 0.37 24.31
N LYS A 785 11.90 0.12 23.03
CA LYS A 785 12.78 -0.66 22.14
C LYS A 785 12.94 -0.01 20.78
N LYS A 786 13.99 -0.39 20.05
CA LYS A 786 14.21 -0.02 18.65
C LYS A 786 13.08 -0.60 17.78
N VAL A 787 12.41 0.27 17.04
CA VAL A 787 11.29 -0.10 16.16
C VAL A 787 11.58 0.26 14.71
N TYR A 788 10.92 -0.47 13.82
CA TYR A 788 11.14 -0.42 12.38
C TYR A 788 9.79 -0.42 11.68
N ASP A 789 9.79 0.03 10.43
CA ASP A 789 8.61 -0.07 9.60
C ASP A 789 8.99 -0.29 8.14
N ALA A 790 8.00 -0.71 7.35
CA ALA A 790 8.11 -0.97 5.93
C ALA A 790 7.05 -0.18 5.15
N THR A 791 7.37 0.19 3.91
CA THR A 791 6.44 0.82 2.98
C THR A 791 6.07 -0.16 1.88
N VAL A 792 4.76 -0.33 1.68
CA VAL A 792 4.12 -1.21 0.70
C VAL A 792 3.04 -0.38 -0.03
N PRO A 793 3.35 0.25 -1.16
CA PRO A 793 2.46 1.23 -1.77
C PRO A 793 1.11 0.67 -2.21
N LYS A 794 1.07 -0.58 -2.69
CA LYS A 794 -0.12 -1.14 -3.35
C LYS A 794 -1.33 -1.29 -2.41
N ASN A 795 -1.14 -1.99 -1.30
CA ASN A 795 -2.23 -2.40 -0.41
C ASN A 795 -2.12 -1.81 1.01
N ALA A 796 -1.09 -1.01 1.28
CA ALA A 796 -0.85 -0.40 2.59
C ALA A 796 -0.74 -1.40 3.79
N ASN A 797 -0.43 -2.67 3.53
CA ASN A 797 -0.30 -3.69 4.56
C ASN A 797 0.65 -4.82 4.11
N PHE A 798 1.07 -5.66 5.06
CA PHE A 798 1.87 -6.86 4.82
C PHE A 798 1.67 -7.89 5.94
N VAL A 799 2.27 -9.08 5.80
CA VAL A 799 2.24 -10.12 6.84
C VAL A 799 3.55 -10.12 7.64
N ALA A 800 3.45 -9.96 8.97
CA ALA A 800 4.57 -10.07 9.91
C ALA A 800 4.18 -10.98 11.08
N ASN A 801 5.09 -11.89 11.48
CA ASN A 801 4.82 -12.91 12.50
C ASN A 801 3.50 -13.67 12.28
N ASP A 802 3.15 -13.92 11.01
CA ASP A 802 1.88 -14.55 10.60
C ASP A 802 0.63 -13.76 11.02
N ILE A 803 0.72 -12.44 11.14
CA ILE A 803 -0.37 -11.51 11.43
C ILE A 803 -0.40 -10.43 10.33
N ILE A 804 -1.59 -10.01 9.93
CA ILE A 804 -1.77 -8.93 8.93
C ILE A 804 -1.59 -7.58 9.65
N VAL A 805 -0.61 -6.81 9.21
CA VAL A 805 -0.16 -5.56 9.82
C VAL A 805 -0.25 -4.40 8.83
N HIS A 806 -0.67 -3.23 9.31
CA HIS A 806 -0.66 -2.01 8.51
C HIS A 806 0.79 -1.53 8.28
N ASN A 807 1.03 -0.78 7.21
CA ASN A 807 2.35 -0.23 6.90
C ASN A 807 2.47 1.28 7.25
N SER A 808 3.65 1.86 7.05
CA SER A 808 3.78 3.32 6.94
C SER A 808 3.62 3.76 5.49
N ILE A 809 2.65 4.64 5.24
CA ILE A 809 2.66 5.48 4.05
C ILE A 809 3.59 6.66 4.35
N GLU A 810 4.73 6.68 3.69
CA GLU A 810 5.61 7.87 3.64
C GLU A 810 4.86 8.95 2.87
N GLN A 811 4.68 10.15 3.44
CA GLN A 811 3.97 11.22 2.73
C GLN A 811 4.75 11.68 1.48
N ASP A 812 4.01 11.94 0.41
CA ASP A 812 4.48 12.27 -0.94
C ASP A 812 5.14 13.66 -1.07
N SER A 813 5.42 14.32 0.06
CA SER A 813 6.09 15.61 0.11
C SER A 813 7.54 15.56 -0.38
N ASP A 814 7.98 16.68 -0.96
CA ASP A 814 9.37 16.93 -1.35
C ASP A 814 10.16 17.52 -0.19
N VAL A 815 9.51 18.39 0.59
CA VAL A 815 10.07 19.06 1.77
C VAL A 815 9.12 18.92 2.95
N VAL A 816 9.67 18.64 4.14
CA VAL A 816 8.93 18.64 5.41
C VAL A 816 9.67 19.52 6.40
N MET A 817 8.97 20.49 6.95
CA MET A 817 9.47 21.44 7.94
C MET A 817 8.66 21.34 9.23
N PHE A 818 9.33 21.45 10.37
CA PHE A 818 8.73 21.47 11.69
C PHE A 818 8.97 22.79 12.39
N LEU A 819 7.91 23.46 12.81
CA LEU A 819 7.98 24.64 13.65
C LEU A 819 7.74 24.23 15.10
N TRP A 820 8.70 24.51 15.99
CA TRP A 820 8.63 24.13 17.40
C TRP A 820 9.45 25.04 18.32
N ARG A 821 9.22 24.93 19.63
CA ARG A 821 9.94 25.67 20.67
C ARG A 821 10.73 24.72 21.56
N GLU A 822 11.94 25.13 21.93
CA GLU A 822 12.81 24.35 22.81
C GLU A 822 12.40 24.48 24.28
N ASP A 823 12.09 25.71 24.69
CA ASP A 823 11.62 26.06 26.03
C ASP A 823 10.12 26.41 26.00
N GLU A 824 9.36 25.97 26.99
CA GLU A 824 7.93 26.26 27.10
C GLU A 824 7.64 27.63 27.71
N ASP A 825 8.57 28.12 28.54
CA ASP A 825 8.45 29.41 29.22
C ASP A 825 8.84 30.57 28.29
N ASN A 826 9.57 30.27 27.20
CA ASN A 826 9.92 31.23 26.17
C ASN A 826 9.04 31.07 24.91
N ASN A 827 8.03 31.92 24.81
CA ASN A 827 7.10 31.93 23.66
C ASN A 827 7.65 32.63 22.41
N GLU A 828 8.81 33.27 22.50
CA GLU A 828 9.36 34.07 21.42
C GLU A 828 10.40 33.30 20.60
N ASN A 829 11.18 32.43 21.25
CA ASN A 829 12.21 31.65 20.58
C ASN A 829 11.65 30.39 19.93
N ILE A 830 11.56 30.41 18.59
CA ILE A 830 11.04 29.31 17.79
C ILE A 830 12.15 28.77 16.87
N VAL A 831 12.12 27.47 16.58
CA VAL A 831 13.02 26.80 15.63
C VAL A 831 12.17 26.21 14.50
N LEU A 832 12.61 26.44 13.27
CA LEU A 832 12.11 25.77 12.08
C LEU A 832 13.13 24.72 11.62
N ASP A 833 12.80 23.44 11.74
CA ASP A 833 13.64 22.33 11.29
C ASP A 833 13.17 21.79 9.93
N ILE A 834 14.03 21.82 8.92
CA ILE A 834 13.84 21.04 7.70
C ILE A 834 14.23 19.59 8.00
N ALA A 835 13.22 18.72 8.16
CA ALA A 835 13.41 17.32 8.54
C ALA A 835 13.40 16.34 7.35
N LYS A 836 12.88 16.76 6.20
CA LYS A 836 12.98 16.05 4.92
C LYS A 836 13.19 17.07 3.82
N HIS A 837 14.14 16.81 2.93
CA HIS A 837 14.32 17.55 1.69
C HIS A 837 14.83 16.58 0.62
N ARG A 838 14.08 16.37 -0.47
CA ARG A 838 14.47 15.39 -1.51
C ARG A 838 15.70 15.79 -2.33
N ASN A 839 15.92 17.10 -2.50
CA ASN A 839 16.90 17.66 -3.45
C ASN A 839 17.84 18.69 -2.80
N GLY A 840 17.92 18.74 -1.47
CA GLY A 840 18.70 19.73 -0.74
C GLY A 840 19.00 19.32 0.69
N PRO A 841 19.74 20.13 1.45
CA PRO A 841 20.19 19.81 2.79
C PRO A 841 19.05 19.86 3.82
N LEU A 842 19.25 19.18 4.95
CA LEU A 842 18.49 19.44 6.17
C LEU A 842 19.12 20.63 6.89
N ALA A 843 18.31 21.48 7.52
CA ALA A 843 18.79 22.64 8.25
C ALA A 843 17.86 22.99 9.41
N SER A 844 18.38 23.72 10.39
CA SER A 844 17.63 24.29 11.50
C SER A 844 17.74 25.81 11.41
N VAL A 845 16.60 26.49 11.32
CA VAL A 845 16.51 27.95 11.19
C VAL A 845 15.97 28.52 12.50
N PRO A 846 16.78 29.28 13.26
CA PRO A 846 16.31 29.95 14.46
C PRO A 846 15.46 31.17 14.08
N LEU A 847 14.29 31.29 14.69
CA LEU A 847 13.31 32.33 14.45
C LEU A 847 12.91 33.00 15.77
N PHE A 848 12.49 34.26 15.67
CA PHE A 848 11.92 35.02 16.77
C PHE A 848 10.46 35.37 16.45
N PHE A 849 9.53 34.93 17.29
CA PHE A 849 8.10 35.21 17.15
C PHE A 849 7.68 36.33 18.10
N LYS A 850 7.16 37.43 17.52
CA LYS A 850 6.68 38.57 18.29
C LYS A 850 5.16 38.51 18.39
N GLY A 851 4.65 38.10 19.54
CA GLY A 851 3.24 37.75 19.74
C GLY A 851 2.26 38.92 19.58
N ASP A 852 2.64 40.12 20.01
CA ASP A 852 1.84 41.35 19.84
C ASP A 852 1.75 41.82 18.39
N ARG A 853 2.71 41.42 17.53
CA ARG A 853 2.71 41.67 16.08
C ARG A 853 2.23 40.49 15.24
N ILE A 854 2.08 39.32 15.86
CA ILE A 854 1.71 38.05 15.19
C ILE A 854 2.69 37.74 14.02
N LYS A 855 3.98 38.09 14.18
CA LYS A 855 4.98 38.05 13.10
C LYS A 855 6.27 37.33 13.51
N PHE A 856 6.89 36.64 12.55
CA PHE A 856 8.20 36.01 12.71
C PHE A 856 9.31 36.90 12.14
N TYR A 857 10.46 36.89 12.81
CA TYR A 857 11.68 37.59 12.43
C TYR A 857 12.87 36.61 12.41
N PRO A 858 13.85 36.80 11.53
CA PRO A 858 15.13 36.09 11.60
C PRO A 858 15.83 36.39 12.92
N ARG A 859 16.46 35.38 13.52
CA ARG A 859 17.34 35.57 14.68
C ARG A 859 18.78 35.66 14.17
N ASP A 860 19.28 36.89 13.99
CA ASP A 860 20.65 37.10 13.54
C ASP A 860 21.65 36.46 14.49
N THR A 861 22.52 35.59 13.96
CA THR A 861 23.64 34.98 14.70
C THR A 861 24.86 35.91 14.80
N LYS A 862 24.78 37.14 14.28
CA LYS A 862 25.87 38.12 14.36
C LYS A 862 25.80 38.94 15.65
N HIS A 863 26.08 38.32 16.79
CA HIS A 863 26.71 38.97 17.96
C HIS A 863 27.28 37.90 18.89
N THR A 864 28.35 37.24 18.45
CA THR A 864 29.36 36.64 19.33
C THR A 864 30.68 36.64 18.55
N LYS A 865 31.43 37.72 18.70
CA LYS A 865 32.89 37.74 18.54
C LYS A 865 33.48 38.06 19.90
#